data_AF-A0A9Q1LSN7-F1
#
_entry.id   AF-A0A9Q1LSN7-F1
#
_cell.length_a   1.000
_cell.length_b   1.000
_cell.length_c   1.000
_cell.angle_alpha   90.00
_cell.angle_beta   90.00
_cell.angle_gamma   90.00
#
_symmetry.space_group_name_H-M   'P 1'
#
loop_
_entity.id
_entity.type
_entity.pdbx_description
1 polymer ?
#
loop_
_entity_poly.entity_id
_entity_poly.type
_entity_poly.pdbx_seq_one_letter_code
_entity_poly.pdbx_strand_id
1 'polypeptide(L)'
;MGLLCSRNKHYSQADDEENAQTAEIERQIELETKADKHIQKLLLLGAGDSGKSTIFKQIKLLFQTGFDEAELKNYIPVIHANVYQTIKILHDGSKELAQNELEASKYLLSADNKEIGEKLSEIGGRLDYPHLTKDLVQDIEALWKDPAIQETLLRGNELQVPDCAHYFMENLQRFSDIHYVPIKEDVLFARIRTSGVVEIQFSPVGENKKSGEVYRLFDVGGQRNERRKWIHLFEGVTAVIFCAAISEYDQTLFEDERKNRMMETKELFEWVLKQPCFEKTSFMLFLNKFDIFEQKVLKVPLNACEWFKDYQPVSTGKQEIEHAYEFVKKKFEESYFQCTAPDRVDRVFKIYRTTALDQKLVKKTFKLVDETLRRRNLFEAGTSRSKCFSKCAGALLVWFASGSNSRVHNQISGGHQGSRSRMSIQAQQTASSRHNFMELFWLSRCKGKITIPVIFSKFSKFTMKQMYKEVKHLQSIPVLSLAAALAPPFDNFSGMFYLSNWIAVLWNHRAVRINGHVRTGIEFPTILDNLIAGERNSSFTSEVLVGTGSRIMKIIRIKSLKVYAFGFYVHPFDVCRKLGWKYASVPFCKLNKRQDFYQDLLREDISMTVRLVVSCNGIKINKVRDVFEKSLRARLLKTNPDTDYRCLETFGSIFSQDIPIHAGTTISFRRTTDGHLITEIGGNHIGTVQSRELCRAIFDMYIGNVPTCEETKEEIGKNVASIIRGC
;
A
#
# COMPACT_ATOMS: atom_id res chain seq x y z
N MET A 1 69.71 26.26 -31.09
CA MET A 1 68.52 25.41 -30.82
C MET A 1 67.54 26.21 -29.99
N GLY A 2 66.23 26.06 -30.25
CA GLY A 2 65.14 26.52 -29.37
C GLY A 2 64.84 28.03 -29.37
N LEU A 3 63.66 28.46 -28.89
CA LEU A 3 62.43 27.70 -28.57
C LEU A 3 61.24 28.67 -28.36
N LEU A 4 60.00 28.17 -28.55
CA LEU A 4 58.69 28.78 -28.18
C LEU A 4 58.30 30.09 -28.89
N CYS A 5 57.40 30.15 -29.87
CA CYS A 5 56.01 29.65 -30.04
C CYS A 5 54.90 30.53 -29.42
N SER A 6 54.06 31.09 -30.30
CA SER A 6 52.83 31.82 -29.94
C SER A 6 51.65 30.85 -29.70
N ARG A 7 50.91 31.03 -28.60
CA ARG A 7 49.61 30.38 -28.33
C ARG A 7 48.89 31.09 -27.18
N ASN A 8 48.01 32.06 -27.47
CA ASN A 8 47.22 32.72 -26.43
C ASN A 8 45.89 33.35 -26.91
N LYS A 9 45.15 32.66 -27.79
CA LYS A 9 43.84 33.11 -28.32
C LYS A 9 42.70 32.07 -28.32
N HIS A 10 42.95 30.84 -27.86
CA HIS A 10 41.96 29.76 -27.90
C HIS A 10 41.26 29.46 -26.57
N TYR A 11 41.63 30.12 -25.47
CA TYR A 11 41.02 29.87 -24.15
C TYR A 11 39.73 30.64 -23.92
N SER A 12 39.73 31.98 -24.02
CA SER A 12 38.54 32.77 -23.62
C SER A 12 37.29 32.42 -24.41
N GLN A 13 37.39 32.09 -25.70
CA GLN A 13 36.22 31.80 -26.52
C GLN A 13 35.46 30.53 -26.07
N ALA A 14 36.17 29.55 -25.49
CA ALA A 14 35.54 28.40 -24.86
C ALA A 14 34.91 28.75 -23.51
N ASP A 15 35.61 29.56 -22.69
CA ASP A 15 35.08 30.07 -21.43
C ASP A 15 33.82 30.94 -21.66
N ASP A 16 33.80 31.78 -22.70
CA ASP A 16 32.68 32.64 -23.10
C ASP A 16 31.47 31.81 -23.56
N GLU A 17 31.69 30.71 -24.29
CA GLU A 17 30.64 29.76 -24.67
C GLU A 17 30.10 28.94 -23.48
N GLU A 18 30.97 28.53 -22.54
CA GLU A 18 30.55 27.81 -21.32
C GLU A 18 29.77 28.74 -20.36
N ASN A 19 30.19 30.01 -20.23
CA ASN A 19 29.43 31.02 -19.49
C ASN A 19 28.08 31.33 -20.16
N ALA A 20 28.01 31.40 -21.49
CA ALA A 20 26.75 31.61 -22.21
C ALA A 20 25.78 30.43 -22.04
N GLN A 21 26.27 29.19 -22.12
CA GLN A 21 25.48 27.99 -21.83
C GLN A 21 24.99 27.96 -20.38
N THR A 22 25.87 28.30 -19.42
CA THR A 22 25.51 28.38 -18.00
C THR A 22 24.42 29.43 -17.76
N ALA A 23 24.54 30.61 -18.35
CA ALA A 23 23.55 31.68 -18.21
C ALA A 23 22.18 31.32 -18.83
N GLU A 24 22.14 30.61 -19.96
CA GLU A 24 20.87 30.12 -20.53
C GLU A 24 20.27 28.98 -19.69
N ILE A 25 21.09 28.10 -19.11
CA ILE A 25 20.62 27.07 -18.15
C ILE A 25 20.04 27.73 -16.89
N GLU A 26 20.71 28.73 -16.31
CA GLU A 26 20.18 29.49 -15.17
C GLU A 26 18.87 30.22 -15.55
N ARG A 27 18.78 30.78 -16.77
CA ARG A 27 17.56 31.43 -17.27
C ARG A 27 16.41 30.43 -17.46
N GLN A 28 16.69 29.23 -17.95
CA GLN A 28 15.70 28.15 -18.08
C GLN A 28 15.24 27.66 -16.70
N ILE A 29 16.17 27.42 -15.76
CA ILE A 29 15.84 27.07 -14.37
C ILE A 29 15.01 28.17 -13.70
N GLU A 30 15.31 29.46 -13.91
CA GLU A 30 14.48 30.56 -13.42
C GLU A 30 13.07 30.56 -14.04
N LEU A 31 12.93 30.27 -15.33
CA LEU A 31 11.64 30.22 -16.03
C LEU A 31 10.80 29.02 -15.57
N GLU A 32 11.40 27.85 -15.43
CA GLU A 32 10.77 26.65 -14.87
C GLU A 32 10.37 26.89 -13.40
N THR A 33 11.26 27.46 -12.58
CA THR A 33 10.96 27.83 -11.18
C THR A 33 9.87 28.90 -11.07
N LYS A 34 9.72 29.78 -12.07
CA LYS A 34 8.60 30.73 -12.14
C LYS A 34 7.30 30.02 -12.57
N ALA A 35 7.35 29.07 -13.51
CA ALA A 35 6.20 28.27 -13.91
C ALA A 35 5.68 27.36 -12.78
N ASP A 36 6.57 26.61 -12.12
CA ASP A 36 6.22 25.70 -11.00
C ASP A 36 5.60 26.45 -9.80
N LYS A 37 5.86 27.76 -9.61
CA LYS A 37 5.16 28.59 -8.61
C LYS A 37 3.66 28.80 -8.89
N HIS A 38 3.22 28.64 -10.13
CA HIS A 38 1.80 28.66 -10.50
C HIS A 38 1.17 27.26 -10.48
N ILE A 39 1.93 26.23 -10.13
CA ILE A 39 1.48 24.84 -10.17
C ILE A 39 1.00 24.38 -8.79
N GLN A 40 -0.24 23.91 -8.76
CA GLN A 40 -0.91 23.45 -7.56
C GLN A 40 -0.93 21.92 -7.55
N LYS A 41 -0.09 21.31 -6.71
CA LYS A 41 -0.01 19.84 -6.59
C LYS A 41 -1.15 19.31 -5.71
N LEU A 42 -1.94 18.40 -6.26
CA LEU A 42 -3.07 17.73 -5.60
C LEU A 42 -2.80 16.23 -5.51
N LEU A 43 -2.95 15.63 -4.33
CA LEU A 43 -2.66 14.21 -4.10
C LEU A 43 -3.91 13.46 -3.62
N LEU A 44 -4.33 12.43 -4.37
CA LEU A 44 -5.44 11.55 -4.00
C LEU A 44 -4.98 10.46 -3.03
N LEU A 45 -5.42 10.52 -1.77
CA LEU A 45 -5.10 9.52 -0.74
C LEU A 45 -6.36 8.78 -0.24
N GLY A 46 -6.17 7.67 0.46
CA GLY A 46 -7.26 6.83 1.00
C GLY A 46 -7.07 5.34 0.71
N ALA A 47 -7.93 4.49 1.27
CA ALA A 47 -7.80 3.03 1.28
C ALA A 47 -7.97 2.36 -0.10
N GLY A 48 -7.87 1.02 -0.15
CA GLY A 48 -8.26 0.25 -1.35
C GLY A 48 -9.72 0.53 -1.75
N ASP A 49 -10.02 0.48 -3.04
CA ASP A 49 -11.36 0.70 -3.64
C ASP A 49 -12.12 2.01 -3.28
N SER A 50 -11.50 2.95 -2.55
CA SER A 50 -12.18 4.17 -2.05
C SER A 50 -12.60 5.19 -3.12
N GLY A 51 -12.40 4.87 -4.40
CA GLY A 51 -12.85 5.63 -5.56
C GLY A 51 -11.89 6.72 -6.07
N LYS A 52 -10.67 6.84 -5.53
CA LYS A 52 -9.63 7.77 -6.01
C LYS A 52 -9.48 7.74 -7.54
N SER A 53 -9.24 6.56 -8.11
CA SER A 53 -9.02 6.40 -9.55
C SER A 53 -10.27 6.70 -10.38
N THR A 54 -11.48 6.54 -9.82
CA THR A 54 -12.73 6.98 -10.46
C THR A 54 -12.83 8.51 -10.47
N ILE A 55 -12.48 9.18 -9.37
CA ILE A 55 -12.38 10.66 -9.30
C ILE A 55 -11.32 11.19 -10.26
N PHE A 56 -10.16 10.52 -10.36
CA PHE A 56 -9.10 10.84 -11.31
C PHE A 56 -9.58 10.74 -12.78
N LYS A 57 -10.26 9.64 -13.13
CA LYS A 57 -10.91 9.46 -14.43
C LYS A 57 -11.96 10.55 -14.71
N GLN A 58 -12.80 10.92 -13.74
CA GLN A 58 -13.75 12.04 -13.90
C GLN A 58 -13.05 13.37 -14.16
N ILE A 59 -11.95 13.66 -13.44
CA ILE A 59 -11.19 14.91 -13.63
C ILE A 59 -10.55 14.94 -15.02
N LYS A 60 -9.99 13.82 -15.50
CA LYS A 60 -9.55 13.66 -16.90
C LYS A 60 -10.69 13.88 -17.92
N LEU A 61 -11.88 13.36 -17.66
CA LEU A 61 -13.08 13.58 -18.50
C LEU A 61 -13.63 15.01 -18.47
N LEU A 62 -13.42 15.74 -17.36
CA LEU A 62 -14.03 17.06 -17.12
C LEU A 62 -13.13 18.24 -17.50
N PHE A 63 -11.80 18.07 -17.38
CA PHE A 63 -10.83 19.17 -17.42
C PHE A 63 -9.61 18.88 -18.32
N GLN A 64 -9.49 17.68 -18.87
CA GLN A 64 -8.52 17.31 -19.91
C GLN A 64 -9.28 16.96 -21.21
N THR A 65 -8.62 16.32 -22.17
CA THR A 65 -9.21 15.81 -23.44
C THR A 65 -10.14 14.60 -23.26
N GLY A 66 -10.28 14.06 -22.04
CA GLY A 66 -10.92 12.77 -21.81
C GLY A 66 -10.07 11.59 -22.29
N PHE A 67 -10.72 10.51 -22.72
CA PHE A 67 -10.09 9.32 -23.30
C PHE A 67 -10.25 9.35 -24.83
N ASP A 68 -9.20 9.02 -25.58
CA ASP A 68 -9.27 8.79 -27.02
C ASP A 68 -9.68 7.34 -27.35
N GLU A 69 -9.98 7.05 -28.62
CA GLU A 69 -10.48 5.74 -29.04
C GLU A 69 -9.49 4.59 -28.81
N ALA A 70 -8.17 4.84 -28.86
CA ALA A 70 -7.16 3.83 -28.58
C ALA A 70 -7.08 3.55 -27.07
N GLU A 71 -7.13 4.58 -26.23
CA GLU A 71 -7.22 4.44 -24.78
C GLU A 71 -8.52 3.74 -24.36
N LEU A 72 -9.66 4.05 -24.99
CA LEU A 72 -10.93 3.35 -24.77
C LEU A 72 -10.81 1.86 -25.13
N LYS A 73 -10.23 1.50 -26.28
CA LYS A 73 -10.05 0.09 -26.69
C LYS A 73 -9.13 -0.69 -25.73
N ASN A 74 -8.15 -0.05 -25.10
CA ASN A 74 -7.32 -0.68 -24.08
C ASN A 74 -8.10 -1.11 -22.82
N TYR A 75 -9.32 -0.58 -22.58
CA TYR A 75 -10.20 -1.04 -21.49
C TYR A 75 -11.00 -2.30 -21.81
N ILE A 76 -11.11 -2.75 -23.07
CA ILE A 76 -11.87 -3.96 -23.45
C ILE A 76 -11.46 -5.20 -22.62
N PRO A 77 -10.18 -5.62 -22.56
CA PRO A 77 -9.77 -6.79 -21.77
C PRO A 77 -9.96 -6.57 -20.26
N VAL A 78 -9.91 -5.33 -19.77
CA VAL A 78 -10.17 -5.01 -18.36
C VAL A 78 -11.64 -5.22 -18.01
N ILE A 79 -12.55 -4.79 -18.89
CA ILE A 79 -14.01 -4.92 -18.72
C ILE A 79 -14.42 -6.39 -18.81
N HIS A 80 -13.91 -7.13 -19.80
CA HIS A 80 -14.09 -8.59 -19.89
C HIS A 80 -13.57 -9.29 -18.64
N ALA A 81 -12.36 -8.96 -18.16
CA ALA A 81 -11.82 -9.51 -16.91
C ALA A 81 -12.67 -9.17 -15.67
N ASN A 82 -13.23 -7.95 -15.58
CA ASN A 82 -14.11 -7.56 -14.47
C ASN A 82 -15.44 -8.32 -14.48
N VAL A 83 -16.02 -8.63 -15.65
CA VAL A 83 -17.18 -9.52 -15.80
C VAL A 83 -16.86 -10.91 -15.23
N TYR A 84 -15.81 -11.57 -15.74
CA TYR A 84 -15.43 -12.93 -15.30
C TYR A 84 -15.06 -12.99 -13.81
N GLN A 85 -14.37 -11.96 -13.29
CA GLN A 85 -14.06 -11.87 -11.85
C GLN A 85 -15.32 -11.74 -11.01
N THR A 86 -16.32 -10.98 -11.47
CA THR A 86 -17.56 -10.73 -10.70
C THR A 86 -18.43 -11.98 -10.62
N ILE A 87 -18.74 -12.62 -11.75
CA ILE A 87 -19.57 -13.83 -11.76
C ILE A 87 -18.91 -14.98 -10.97
N LYS A 88 -17.57 -15.08 -11.07
CA LYS A 88 -16.78 -16.03 -10.29
C LYS A 88 -16.85 -15.78 -8.78
N ILE A 89 -16.78 -14.51 -8.33
CA ILE A 89 -16.85 -14.20 -6.89
C ILE A 89 -18.16 -14.70 -6.29
N LEU A 90 -19.26 -14.58 -7.06
CA LEU A 90 -20.58 -15.06 -6.65
C LEU A 90 -20.68 -16.59 -6.73
N HIS A 91 -20.16 -17.23 -7.78
CA HIS A 91 -20.13 -18.69 -7.89
C HIS A 91 -19.31 -19.38 -6.77
N ASP A 92 -18.06 -18.95 -6.58
CA ASP A 92 -17.17 -19.55 -5.59
C ASP A 92 -17.69 -19.24 -4.16
N GLY A 93 -18.31 -18.06 -3.96
CA GLY A 93 -18.98 -17.68 -2.71
C GLY A 93 -20.27 -18.46 -2.43
N SER A 94 -21.08 -18.76 -3.45
CA SER A 94 -22.28 -19.63 -3.35
C SER A 94 -21.88 -21.01 -2.82
N LYS A 95 -20.79 -21.58 -3.33
CA LYS A 95 -20.24 -22.84 -2.85
C LYS A 95 -19.74 -22.79 -1.41
N GLU A 96 -19.09 -21.69 -1.01
CA GLU A 96 -18.60 -21.51 0.36
C GLU A 96 -19.76 -21.36 1.35
N LEU A 97 -20.79 -20.58 1.01
CA LEU A 97 -22.01 -20.44 1.83
C LEU A 97 -22.79 -21.76 1.90
N ALA A 98 -22.93 -22.50 0.79
CA ALA A 98 -23.57 -23.81 0.75
C ALA A 98 -22.87 -24.90 1.58
N GLN A 99 -21.63 -24.67 2.03
CA GLN A 99 -20.88 -25.60 2.89
C GLN A 99 -20.89 -25.21 4.37
N ASN A 100 -21.07 -23.92 4.69
CA ASN A 100 -20.88 -23.38 6.04
C ASN A 100 -22.19 -22.87 6.69
N GLU A 101 -23.23 -22.57 5.91
CA GLU A 101 -24.49 -22.01 6.42
C GLU A 101 -25.56 -23.06 6.74
N LEU A 102 -26.38 -22.77 7.76
CA LEU A 102 -27.49 -23.64 8.19
C LEU A 102 -28.58 -23.78 7.12
N GLU A 103 -28.77 -22.76 6.28
CA GLU A 103 -29.72 -22.76 5.16
C GLU A 103 -29.02 -23.01 3.80
N ALA A 104 -28.06 -23.95 3.77
CA ALA A 104 -27.25 -24.30 2.61
C ALA A 104 -28.02 -24.46 1.28
N SER A 105 -29.29 -24.90 1.34
CA SER A 105 -30.16 -25.06 0.17
C SER A 105 -30.40 -23.77 -0.63
N LYS A 106 -30.35 -22.59 0.01
CA LYS A 106 -30.49 -21.29 -0.66
C LYS A 106 -29.32 -20.96 -1.59
N TYR A 107 -28.15 -21.55 -1.34
CA TYR A 107 -26.91 -21.28 -2.07
C TYR A 107 -26.51 -22.42 -3.01
N LEU A 108 -27.35 -23.46 -3.16
CA LEU A 108 -27.13 -24.55 -4.11
C LEU A 108 -27.69 -24.19 -5.49
N LEU A 109 -26.76 -24.02 -6.45
CA LEU A 109 -27.06 -23.83 -7.87
C LEU A 109 -28.01 -24.91 -8.43
N SER A 110 -28.82 -24.52 -9.41
CA SER A 110 -29.58 -25.46 -10.24
C SER A 110 -28.67 -26.46 -10.97
N ALA A 111 -29.20 -27.62 -11.37
CA ALA A 111 -28.40 -28.70 -11.96
C ALA A 111 -27.64 -28.23 -13.22
N ASP A 112 -28.33 -27.53 -14.11
CA ASP A 112 -27.83 -27.08 -15.40
C ASP A 112 -26.74 -26.00 -15.25
N ASN A 113 -26.90 -25.10 -14.27
CA ASN A 113 -25.93 -24.03 -13.99
C ASN A 113 -24.66 -24.49 -13.27
N LYS A 114 -24.57 -25.74 -12.76
CA LYS A 114 -23.36 -26.23 -12.08
C LYS A 114 -22.17 -26.35 -13.03
N GLU A 115 -22.36 -26.95 -14.19
CA GLU A 115 -21.28 -27.12 -15.18
C GLU A 115 -20.81 -25.76 -15.72
N ILE A 116 -21.77 -24.86 -15.99
CA ILE A 116 -21.53 -23.46 -16.36
C ILE A 116 -20.70 -22.74 -15.29
N GLY A 117 -21.03 -22.96 -14.01
CA GLY A 117 -20.31 -22.42 -12.86
C GLY A 117 -18.84 -22.83 -12.81
N GLU A 118 -18.54 -24.13 -12.93
CA GLU A 118 -17.16 -24.63 -12.94
C GLU A 118 -16.36 -24.04 -14.11
N LYS A 119 -16.93 -24.13 -15.33
CA LYS A 119 -16.37 -23.58 -16.58
C LYS A 119 -15.98 -22.11 -16.44
N LEU A 120 -16.87 -21.27 -15.88
CA LEU A 120 -16.61 -19.84 -15.67
C LEU A 120 -15.62 -19.58 -14.54
N SER A 121 -15.61 -20.39 -13.47
CA SER A 121 -14.65 -20.27 -12.38
C SER A 121 -13.22 -20.67 -12.77
N GLU A 122 -13.06 -21.65 -13.66
CA GLU A 122 -11.78 -21.97 -14.29
C GLU A 122 -11.26 -20.81 -15.14
N ILE A 123 -12.10 -20.24 -16.01
CA ILE A 123 -11.77 -19.07 -16.84
C ILE A 123 -11.32 -17.91 -15.95
N GLY A 124 -12.10 -17.57 -14.91
CA GLY A 124 -11.75 -16.55 -13.94
C GLY A 124 -10.60 -16.93 -12.98
N GLY A 125 -9.93 -18.06 -13.20
CA GLY A 125 -8.68 -18.46 -12.55
C GLY A 125 -7.41 -18.13 -13.34
N ARG A 126 -7.54 -17.65 -14.59
CA ARG A 126 -6.41 -17.37 -15.50
C ARG A 126 -5.85 -15.97 -15.28
N LEU A 127 -4.61 -15.74 -15.73
CA LEU A 127 -4.03 -14.38 -15.81
C LEU A 127 -4.60 -13.64 -17.02
N ASP A 128 -4.66 -14.33 -18.15
CA ASP A 128 -5.22 -13.84 -19.40
C ASP A 128 -6.67 -14.33 -19.54
N TYR A 129 -7.60 -13.38 -19.63
CA TYR A 129 -9.02 -13.65 -19.77
C TYR A 129 -9.37 -13.75 -21.26
N PRO A 130 -10.26 -14.67 -21.68
CA PRO A 130 -10.75 -14.71 -23.05
C PRO A 130 -11.56 -13.45 -23.35
N HIS A 131 -11.70 -13.12 -24.63
CA HIS A 131 -12.70 -12.15 -25.06
C HIS A 131 -14.11 -12.71 -24.81
N LEU A 132 -15.00 -11.85 -24.33
CA LEU A 132 -16.38 -12.20 -24.05
C LEU A 132 -17.14 -12.48 -25.36
N THR A 133 -17.43 -13.75 -25.65
CA THR A 133 -18.26 -14.16 -26.79
C THR A 133 -19.74 -14.23 -26.41
N LYS A 134 -20.63 -14.27 -27.40
CA LYS A 134 -22.08 -14.38 -27.17
C LYS A 134 -22.48 -15.66 -26.41
N ASP A 135 -21.80 -16.77 -26.68
CA ASP A 135 -22.02 -18.05 -25.97
C ASP A 135 -21.61 -17.93 -24.49
N LEU A 136 -20.47 -17.28 -24.22
CA LEU A 136 -20.03 -16.99 -22.86
C LEU A 136 -20.92 -15.96 -22.15
N VAL A 137 -21.60 -15.06 -22.88
CA VAL A 137 -22.65 -14.22 -22.31
C VAL A 137 -23.89 -15.04 -21.93
N GLN A 138 -24.31 -16.01 -22.76
CA GLN A 138 -25.44 -16.88 -22.42
C GLN A 138 -25.16 -17.69 -21.15
N ASP A 139 -23.96 -18.29 -21.04
CA ASP A 139 -23.46 -18.93 -19.82
C ASP A 139 -23.57 -17.99 -18.58
N ILE A 140 -23.01 -16.78 -18.69
CA ILE A 140 -22.95 -15.82 -17.58
C ILE A 140 -24.34 -15.31 -17.21
N GLU A 141 -25.21 -15.06 -18.20
CA GLU A 141 -26.60 -14.65 -17.96
C GLU A 141 -27.43 -15.75 -17.30
N ALA A 142 -27.26 -17.02 -17.70
CA ALA A 142 -27.96 -18.15 -17.09
C ALA A 142 -27.55 -18.33 -15.62
N LEU A 143 -26.25 -18.24 -15.34
CA LEU A 143 -25.70 -18.32 -13.99
C LEU A 143 -26.08 -17.09 -13.14
N TRP A 144 -26.03 -15.88 -13.69
CA TRP A 144 -26.45 -14.65 -12.98
C TRP A 144 -27.92 -14.66 -12.59
N LYS A 145 -28.79 -15.27 -13.41
CA LYS A 145 -30.23 -15.44 -13.13
C LYS A 145 -30.53 -16.59 -12.14
N ASP A 146 -29.54 -17.39 -11.74
CA ASP A 146 -29.74 -18.47 -10.77
C ASP A 146 -30.09 -17.90 -9.37
N PRO A 147 -31.15 -18.40 -8.69
CA PRO A 147 -31.50 -17.94 -7.35
C PRO A 147 -30.34 -18.01 -6.36
N ALA A 148 -29.48 -19.03 -6.43
CA ALA A 148 -28.34 -19.16 -5.52
C ALA A 148 -27.29 -18.06 -5.73
N ILE A 149 -27.13 -17.55 -6.94
CA ILE A 149 -26.23 -16.42 -7.24
C ILE A 149 -26.84 -15.10 -6.76
N GLN A 150 -28.17 -14.93 -6.86
CA GLN A 150 -28.86 -13.75 -6.34
C GLN A 150 -28.88 -13.71 -4.81
N GLU A 151 -29.15 -14.82 -4.12
CA GLU A 151 -29.04 -14.90 -2.65
C GLU A 151 -27.58 -14.65 -2.18
N THR A 152 -26.59 -15.17 -2.92
CA THR A 152 -25.17 -14.92 -2.64
C THR A 152 -24.80 -13.45 -2.82
N LEU A 153 -25.37 -12.77 -3.82
CA LEU A 153 -25.15 -11.34 -4.08
C LEU A 153 -25.62 -10.46 -2.92
N LEU A 154 -26.69 -10.84 -2.20
CA LEU A 154 -27.16 -10.14 -1.00
C LEU A 154 -26.12 -10.11 0.12
N ARG A 155 -25.17 -11.07 0.13
CA ARG A 155 -24.02 -11.13 1.05
C ARG A 155 -22.70 -10.69 0.40
N GLY A 156 -22.76 -9.86 -0.65
CA GLY A 156 -21.59 -9.40 -1.39
C GLY A 156 -20.54 -8.62 -0.56
N ASN A 157 -20.94 -8.02 0.55
CA ASN A 157 -20.06 -7.44 1.58
C ASN A 157 -19.11 -8.49 2.19
N GLU A 158 -19.59 -9.70 2.38
CA GLU A 158 -18.85 -10.86 2.90
C GLU A 158 -18.02 -11.58 1.82
N LEU A 159 -18.11 -11.16 0.54
CA LEU A 159 -17.44 -11.83 -0.58
C LEU A 159 -16.48 -10.94 -1.39
N GLN A 160 -16.34 -9.65 -1.06
CA GLN A 160 -15.56 -8.65 -1.84
C GLN A 160 -16.14 -8.42 -3.26
N VAL A 161 -17.46 -8.60 -3.44
CA VAL A 161 -18.14 -8.32 -4.70
C VAL A 161 -17.92 -6.84 -5.08
N PRO A 162 -17.53 -6.53 -6.34
CA PRO A 162 -17.40 -5.13 -6.77
C PRO A 162 -18.75 -4.40 -6.76
N ASP A 163 -18.78 -3.15 -6.29
CA ASP A 163 -20.02 -2.34 -6.29
C ASP A 163 -20.63 -2.18 -7.71
N CYS A 164 -19.80 -2.33 -8.75
CA CYS A 164 -20.16 -2.25 -10.16
C CYS A 164 -20.73 -3.55 -10.76
N ALA A 165 -21.01 -4.58 -9.94
CA ALA A 165 -21.47 -5.88 -10.42
C ALA A 165 -22.72 -5.80 -11.32
N HIS A 166 -23.77 -5.13 -10.87
CA HIS A 166 -25.01 -4.95 -11.64
C HIS A 166 -24.77 -4.31 -13.02
N TYR A 167 -24.03 -3.20 -13.06
CA TYR A 167 -23.70 -2.50 -14.32
C TYR A 167 -23.05 -3.45 -15.33
N PHE A 168 -22.14 -4.32 -14.89
CA PHE A 168 -21.49 -5.26 -15.78
C PHE A 168 -22.42 -6.38 -16.28
N MET A 169 -23.29 -6.90 -15.42
CA MET A 169 -24.23 -7.99 -15.79
C MET A 169 -25.39 -7.50 -16.67
N GLU A 170 -25.80 -6.25 -16.51
CA GLU A 170 -26.84 -5.60 -17.34
C GLU A 170 -26.36 -5.23 -18.75
N ASN A 171 -25.04 -5.17 -18.97
CA ASN A 171 -24.43 -4.74 -20.24
C ASN A 171 -23.71 -5.86 -21.03
N LEU A 172 -23.78 -7.12 -20.58
CA LEU A 172 -23.04 -8.25 -21.15
C LEU A 172 -23.14 -8.37 -22.68
N GLN A 173 -24.37 -8.27 -23.22
CA GLN A 173 -24.63 -8.32 -24.67
C GLN A 173 -23.80 -7.27 -25.42
N ARG A 174 -23.79 -6.02 -24.94
CA ARG A 174 -23.04 -4.89 -25.53
C ARG A 174 -21.53 -5.11 -25.46
N PHE A 175 -21.04 -5.74 -24.39
CA PHE A 175 -19.61 -6.06 -24.24
C PHE A 175 -19.13 -7.22 -25.11
N SER A 176 -20.05 -8.06 -25.59
CA SER A 176 -19.77 -9.20 -26.49
C SER A 176 -19.91 -8.88 -27.98
N ASP A 177 -20.20 -7.63 -28.33
CA ASP A 177 -20.28 -7.23 -29.73
C ASP A 177 -18.88 -7.17 -30.38
N ILE A 178 -18.77 -7.66 -31.61
CA ILE A 178 -17.51 -7.73 -32.37
C ILE A 178 -16.96 -6.35 -32.74
N HIS A 179 -17.79 -5.31 -32.69
CA HIS A 179 -17.43 -3.91 -32.91
C HIS A 179 -17.51 -3.07 -31.63
N TYR A 180 -17.55 -3.71 -30.45
CA TYR A 180 -17.59 -3.04 -29.16
C TYR A 180 -16.38 -2.11 -28.95
N VAL A 181 -16.67 -0.82 -28.74
CA VAL A 181 -15.73 0.18 -28.22
C VAL A 181 -16.28 0.68 -26.89
N PRO A 182 -15.51 0.64 -25.78
CA PRO A 182 -15.97 1.10 -24.48
C PRO A 182 -16.39 2.57 -24.48
N ILE A 183 -17.54 2.86 -23.86
CA ILE A 183 -17.97 4.23 -23.61
C ILE A 183 -17.27 4.78 -22.34
N LYS A 184 -17.32 6.11 -22.17
CA LYS A 184 -16.71 6.82 -21.04
C LYS A 184 -17.21 6.32 -19.68
N GLU A 185 -18.43 5.79 -19.63
CA GLU A 185 -19.03 5.21 -18.43
C GLU A 185 -18.45 3.82 -18.09
N ASP A 186 -18.27 2.93 -19.08
CA ASP A 186 -17.58 1.65 -18.90
C ASP A 186 -16.20 1.85 -18.28
N VAL A 187 -15.47 2.87 -18.74
CA VAL A 187 -14.16 3.25 -18.20
C VAL A 187 -14.26 3.74 -16.76
N LEU A 188 -15.33 4.41 -16.35
CA LEU A 188 -15.53 4.82 -14.95
C LEU A 188 -15.79 3.62 -14.03
N PHE A 189 -16.58 2.64 -14.48
CA PHE A 189 -16.87 1.40 -13.74
C PHE A 189 -15.71 0.39 -13.76
N ALA A 190 -14.84 0.40 -14.78
CA ALA A 190 -13.71 -0.52 -14.93
C ALA A 190 -12.70 -0.46 -13.75
N ARG A 191 -12.64 -1.56 -12.99
CA ARG A 191 -11.80 -1.71 -11.79
C ARG A 191 -10.41 -2.24 -12.17
N ILE A 192 -9.46 -1.32 -12.27
CA ILE A 192 -8.02 -1.61 -12.36
C ILE A 192 -7.40 -1.49 -10.96
N ARG A 193 -6.49 -2.40 -10.58
CA ARG A 193 -5.67 -2.24 -9.37
C ARG A 193 -4.52 -1.27 -9.66
N THR A 194 -4.76 0.01 -9.40
CA THR A 194 -3.76 1.10 -9.56
C THR A 194 -2.45 0.73 -8.86
N SER A 195 -1.41 0.53 -9.67
CA SER A 195 -0.09 0.08 -9.24
C SER A 195 0.94 1.14 -9.63
N GLY A 196 1.60 1.74 -8.64
CA GLY A 196 2.46 2.91 -8.84
C GLY A 196 1.71 4.24 -8.69
N VAL A 197 2.06 5.19 -9.56
CA VAL A 197 1.61 6.59 -9.56
C VAL A 197 1.15 6.96 -10.96
N VAL A 198 0.05 7.70 -11.08
CA VAL A 198 -0.40 8.29 -12.36
C VAL A 198 -0.64 9.78 -12.16
N GLU A 199 -0.16 10.62 -13.08
CA GLU A 199 -0.33 12.07 -13.06
C GLU A 199 -1.23 12.53 -14.23
N ILE A 200 -2.08 13.55 -14.00
CA ILE A 200 -2.64 14.39 -15.06
C ILE A 200 -2.44 15.88 -14.73
N GLN A 201 -2.35 16.70 -15.77
CA GLN A 201 -2.27 18.16 -15.66
C GLN A 201 -3.48 18.81 -16.33
N PHE A 202 -4.08 19.81 -15.68
CA PHE A 202 -5.25 20.53 -16.20
C PHE A 202 -5.36 21.96 -15.60
N SER A 203 -6.13 22.83 -16.25
CA SER A 203 -6.35 24.21 -15.80
C SER A 203 -7.57 24.36 -14.88
N PRO A 204 -7.61 25.39 -13.99
CA PRO A 204 -8.76 25.69 -13.13
C PRO A 204 -10.09 25.89 -13.88
N VAL A 205 -11.19 25.80 -13.13
CA VAL A 205 -12.53 25.84 -13.70
C VAL A 205 -13.04 27.29 -13.81
N GLY A 206 -13.48 27.66 -15.02
CA GLY A 206 -14.22 28.91 -15.28
C GLY A 206 -13.63 29.79 -16.39
N GLU A 207 -14.24 30.96 -16.58
CA GLU A 207 -13.89 31.92 -17.64
C GLU A 207 -12.55 32.64 -17.39
N ASN A 208 -12.11 32.67 -16.12
CA ASN A 208 -10.85 33.30 -15.70
C ASN A 208 -9.61 32.44 -16.02
N LYS A 209 -9.47 31.99 -17.28
CA LYS A 209 -8.25 31.36 -17.82
C LYS A 209 -6.98 32.25 -17.76
N LYS A 210 -7.10 33.49 -17.28
CA LYS A 210 -6.05 34.51 -17.22
C LYS A 210 -5.07 34.37 -16.04
N SER A 211 -5.29 33.46 -15.08
CA SER A 211 -4.40 33.35 -13.90
C SER A 211 -3.11 32.56 -14.13
N GLY A 212 -3.03 31.78 -15.22
CA GLY A 212 -1.85 30.94 -15.53
C GLY A 212 -1.66 29.75 -14.58
N GLU A 213 -2.57 29.54 -13.62
CA GLU A 213 -2.51 28.43 -12.66
C GLU A 213 -2.77 27.08 -13.36
N VAL A 214 -2.06 26.04 -12.93
CA VAL A 214 -2.22 24.66 -13.43
C VAL A 214 -2.26 23.69 -12.26
N TYR A 215 -3.21 22.76 -12.28
CA TYR A 215 -3.27 21.65 -11.32
C TYR A 215 -2.48 20.46 -11.85
N ARG A 216 -1.57 19.91 -11.04
CA ARG A 216 -1.00 18.56 -11.22
C ARG A 216 -1.68 17.64 -10.21
N LEU A 217 -2.45 16.67 -10.69
CA LEU A 217 -3.17 15.71 -9.84
C LEU A 217 -2.52 14.33 -9.93
N PHE A 218 -2.27 13.72 -8.77
CA PHE A 218 -1.64 12.41 -8.64
C PHE A 218 -2.62 11.39 -8.04
N ASP A 219 -2.84 10.28 -8.74
CA ASP A 219 -3.50 9.06 -8.20
C ASP A 219 -2.44 8.00 -7.83
N VAL A 220 -2.70 7.27 -6.75
CA VAL A 220 -1.79 6.28 -6.18
C VAL A 220 -2.53 5.06 -5.62
N GLY A 221 -1.88 3.91 -5.68
CA GLY A 221 -2.40 2.66 -5.13
C GLY A 221 -2.76 2.79 -3.64
N GLY A 222 -4.02 2.49 -3.30
CA GLY A 222 -4.56 2.59 -1.92
C GLY A 222 -4.35 1.36 -1.03
N GLN A 223 -4.03 0.22 -1.64
CA GLN A 223 -3.78 -1.04 -0.94
C GLN A 223 -2.50 -0.96 -0.08
N ARG A 224 -2.44 -1.68 1.04
CA ARG A 224 -1.36 -1.58 2.04
C ARG A 224 0.04 -1.69 1.43
N ASN A 225 0.23 -2.57 0.45
CA ASN A 225 1.52 -2.81 -0.23
C ASN A 225 1.99 -1.64 -1.11
N GLU A 226 1.07 -0.82 -1.63
CA GLU A 226 1.39 0.29 -2.54
C GLU A 226 1.78 1.58 -1.81
N ARG A 227 1.34 1.75 -0.55
CA ARG A 227 1.51 3.00 0.22
C ARG A 227 2.95 3.42 0.45
N ARG A 228 3.91 2.48 0.36
CA ARG A 228 5.35 2.77 0.43
C ARG A 228 5.81 3.76 -0.65
N LYS A 229 5.10 3.81 -1.79
CA LYS A 229 5.43 4.69 -2.92
C LYS A 229 4.96 6.15 -2.71
N TRP A 230 4.05 6.39 -1.77
CA TRP A 230 3.42 7.70 -1.56
C TRP A 230 4.42 8.78 -1.12
N ILE A 231 5.42 8.42 -0.32
CA ILE A 231 6.37 9.35 0.31
C ILE A 231 7.10 10.21 -0.74
N HIS A 232 7.38 9.65 -1.92
CA HIS A 232 8.04 10.36 -3.03
C HIS A 232 7.21 11.49 -3.65
N LEU A 233 5.92 11.61 -3.31
CA LEU A 233 5.00 12.62 -3.84
C LEU A 233 4.62 13.69 -2.80
N PHE A 234 5.09 13.56 -1.56
CA PHE A 234 4.66 14.39 -0.44
C PHE A 234 5.25 15.82 -0.45
N GLU A 235 6.26 16.09 -1.30
CA GLU A 235 6.95 17.38 -1.35
C GLU A 235 6.21 18.43 -2.19
N GLY A 236 5.87 19.56 -1.55
CA GLY A 236 5.21 20.69 -2.19
C GLY A 236 3.73 20.47 -2.52
N VAL A 237 3.03 19.59 -1.79
CA VAL A 237 1.59 19.32 -1.98
C VAL A 237 0.73 20.46 -1.43
N THR A 238 0.03 21.18 -2.32
CA THR A 238 -0.94 22.23 -1.97
C THR A 238 -2.11 21.65 -1.15
N ALA A 239 -2.65 20.52 -1.60
CA ALA A 239 -3.77 19.86 -0.95
C ALA A 239 -3.77 18.33 -1.12
N VAL A 240 -4.13 17.64 -0.04
CA VAL A 240 -4.53 16.23 -0.06
C VAL A 240 -6.04 16.16 -0.28
N ILE A 241 -6.46 15.39 -1.28
CA ILE A 241 -7.84 14.96 -1.46
C ILE A 241 -7.93 13.55 -0.90
N PHE A 242 -8.47 13.40 0.31
CA PHE A 242 -8.61 12.09 0.96
C PHE A 242 -9.96 11.49 0.62
N CYS A 243 -9.99 10.35 -0.07
CA CYS A 243 -11.20 9.66 -0.47
C CYS A 243 -11.51 8.52 0.51
N ALA A 244 -12.58 8.69 1.29
CA ALA A 244 -13.12 7.68 2.20
C ALA A 244 -14.43 7.13 1.64
N ALA A 245 -14.52 5.82 1.39
CA ALA A 245 -15.77 5.20 0.95
C ALA A 245 -16.66 4.94 2.16
N ILE A 246 -17.67 5.79 2.37
CA ILE A 246 -18.51 5.73 3.58
C ILE A 246 -19.43 4.50 3.61
N SER A 247 -19.69 3.86 2.47
CA SER A 247 -20.50 2.63 2.36
C SER A 247 -19.80 1.34 2.82
N GLU A 248 -18.51 1.39 3.21
CA GLU A 248 -17.69 0.21 3.53
C GLU A 248 -17.62 -0.10 5.04
N TYR A 249 -18.55 0.43 5.84
CA TYR A 249 -18.59 0.30 7.31
C TYR A 249 -18.92 -1.12 7.82
N ASP A 250 -19.51 -1.94 6.97
CA ASP A 250 -19.90 -3.35 7.18
C ASP A 250 -18.92 -4.36 6.54
N GLN A 251 -17.89 -3.87 5.85
CA GLN A 251 -16.97 -4.70 5.06
C GLN A 251 -15.61 -4.89 5.74
N THR A 252 -14.91 -5.97 5.42
CA THR A 252 -13.52 -6.21 5.82
C THR A 252 -12.55 -6.01 4.66
N LEU A 253 -11.26 -5.83 4.95
CA LEU A 253 -10.25 -5.58 3.92
C LEU A 253 -10.06 -6.80 3.01
N PHE A 254 -9.66 -6.50 1.78
CA PHE A 254 -9.21 -7.51 0.84
C PHE A 254 -7.88 -8.15 1.29
N GLU A 255 -6.99 -7.35 1.89
CA GLU A 255 -5.70 -7.82 2.42
C GLU A 255 -5.79 -8.51 3.79
N ASP A 256 -6.90 -8.34 4.53
CA ASP A 256 -7.02 -8.68 5.95
C ASP A 256 -8.50 -8.83 6.35
N GLU A 257 -8.98 -10.08 6.32
CA GLU A 257 -10.39 -10.42 6.57
C GLU A 257 -10.85 -10.12 8.00
N ARG A 258 -9.94 -9.86 8.95
CA ARG A 258 -10.26 -9.49 10.34
C ARG A 258 -10.39 -7.97 10.52
N LYS A 259 -9.84 -7.18 9.60
CA LYS A 259 -9.87 -5.72 9.69
C LYS A 259 -11.05 -5.12 8.94
N ASN A 260 -11.92 -4.42 9.65
CA ASN A 260 -13.00 -3.62 9.05
C ASN A 260 -12.43 -2.48 8.17
N ARG A 261 -13.00 -2.26 6.98
CA ARG A 261 -12.52 -1.28 5.99
C ARG A 261 -12.63 0.17 6.46
N MET A 262 -13.67 0.50 7.21
CA MET A 262 -13.83 1.84 7.79
C MET A 262 -12.81 2.09 8.91
N MET A 263 -12.49 1.07 9.71
CA MET A 263 -11.41 1.15 10.72
C MET A 263 -10.03 1.36 10.07
N GLU A 264 -9.71 0.66 8.99
CA GLU A 264 -8.50 0.95 8.18
C GLU A 264 -8.54 2.39 7.63
N THR A 265 -9.69 2.85 7.15
CA THR A 265 -9.84 4.21 6.57
C THR A 265 -9.64 5.30 7.62
N LYS A 266 -10.14 5.11 8.84
CA LYS A 266 -9.88 5.95 10.02
C LYS A 266 -8.39 6.01 10.34
N GLU A 267 -7.75 4.86 10.55
CA GLU A 267 -6.34 4.78 10.92
C GLU A 267 -5.42 5.37 9.85
N LEU A 268 -5.76 5.17 8.57
CA LEU A 268 -5.06 5.76 7.43
C LEU A 268 -5.25 7.28 7.37
N PHE A 269 -6.45 7.80 7.64
CA PHE A 269 -6.71 9.25 7.72
C PHE A 269 -5.90 9.90 8.84
N GLU A 270 -5.94 9.31 10.04
CA GLU A 270 -5.20 9.77 11.21
C GLU A 270 -3.68 9.69 11.02
N TRP A 271 -3.19 8.67 10.30
CA TRP A 271 -1.77 8.57 9.91
C TRP A 271 -1.38 9.68 8.91
N VAL A 272 -2.19 9.93 7.87
CA VAL A 272 -1.91 10.99 6.89
C VAL A 272 -1.88 12.37 7.56
N LEU A 273 -2.85 12.68 8.43
CA LEU A 273 -2.92 13.99 9.11
C LEU A 273 -1.71 14.32 9.99
N LYS A 274 -1.01 13.29 10.49
CA LYS A 274 0.16 13.38 11.36
C LYS A 274 1.49 13.53 10.60
N GLN A 275 1.52 13.34 9.27
CA GLN A 275 2.76 13.40 8.49
C GLN A 275 3.36 14.82 8.49
N PRO A 276 4.65 15.02 8.82
CA PRO A 276 5.26 16.35 8.89
C PRO A 276 5.21 17.15 7.58
N CYS A 277 5.33 16.48 6.43
CA CYS A 277 5.19 17.08 5.10
C CYS A 277 3.82 17.76 4.87
N PHE A 278 2.78 17.35 5.60
CA PHE A 278 1.42 17.89 5.50
C PHE A 278 1.04 18.84 6.64
N GLU A 279 2.03 19.39 7.35
CA GLU A 279 1.84 20.37 8.42
C GLU A 279 1.13 21.65 7.96
N LYS A 280 1.31 22.06 6.69
CA LYS A 280 0.68 23.25 6.09
C LYS A 280 -0.27 22.94 4.94
N THR A 281 -0.33 21.68 4.49
CA THR A 281 -1.15 21.24 3.35
C THR A 281 -2.65 21.32 3.67
N SER A 282 -3.47 21.69 2.67
CA SER A 282 -4.93 21.73 2.82
C SER A 282 -5.53 20.32 2.74
N PHE A 283 -6.59 20.04 3.48
CA PHE A 283 -7.25 18.73 3.50
C PHE A 283 -8.69 18.81 2.98
N MET A 284 -8.95 18.10 1.88
CA MET A 284 -10.28 17.95 1.29
C MET A 284 -10.72 16.50 1.45
N LEU A 285 -11.59 16.23 2.43
CA LEU A 285 -12.14 14.89 2.66
C LEU A 285 -13.37 14.66 1.78
N PHE A 286 -13.28 13.69 0.88
CA PHE A 286 -14.38 13.25 0.05
C PHE A 286 -15.00 12.01 0.69
N LEU A 287 -16.20 12.19 1.26
CA LEU A 287 -17.05 11.09 1.72
C LEU A 287 -17.75 10.53 0.49
N ASN A 288 -17.19 9.45 -0.04
CA ASN A 288 -17.51 8.88 -1.34
C ASN A 288 -18.38 7.61 -1.22
N LYS A 289 -19.01 7.21 -2.33
CA LYS A 289 -20.02 6.13 -2.40
C LYS A 289 -21.28 6.46 -1.58
N PHE A 290 -21.68 7.74 -1.53
CA PHE A 290 -22.89 8.17 -0.81
C PHE A 290 -24.17 7.49 -1.34
N ASP A 291 -24.24 7.27 -2.65
CA ASP A 291 -25.24 6.48 -3.38
C ASP A 291 -25.42 5.06 -2.80
N ILE A 292 -24.32 4.34 -2.54
CA ILE A 292 -24.36 2.99 -1.97
C ILE A 292 -24.63 3.05 -0.46
N PHE A 293 -24.16 4.10 0.22
CA PHE A 293 -24.43 4.34 1.64
C PHE A 293 -25.91 4.60 1.92
N GLU A 294 -26.57 5.44 1.11
CA GLU A 294 -28.01 5.74 1.17
C GLU A 294 -28.86 4.47 1.11
N GLN A 295 -28.51 3.54 0.21
CA GLN A 295 -29.22 2.27 0.07
C GLN A 295 -28.90 1.24 1.16
N LYS A 296 -27.68 1.29 1.74
CA LYS A 296 -27.20 0.30 2.72
C LYS A 296 -27.58 0.65 4.16
N VAL A 297 -27.57 1.93 4.54
CA VAL A 297 -27.78 2.35 5.94
C VAL A 297 -29.16 1.95 6.48
N LEU A 298 -30.16 1.90 5.60
CA LEU A 298 -31.52 1.42 5.91
C LEU A 298 -31.65 -0.12 6.04
N LYS A 299 -30.57 -0.87 5.76
CA LYS A 299 -30.53 -2.35 5.78
C LYS A 299 -29.53 -2.89 6.80
N VAL A 300 -28.39 -2.23 6.97
CA VAL A 300 -27.30 -2.61 7.87
C VAL A 300 -26.98 -1.42 8.77
N PRO A 301 -27.17 -1.48 10.10
CA PRO A 301 -26.95 -0.35 10.98
C PRO A 301 -25.48 0.05 11.06
N LEU A 302 -25.18 1.35 11.20
CA LEU A 302 -23.80 1.86 11.31
C LEU A 302 -23.00 1.19 12.43
N ASN A 303 -23.67 0.80 13.51
CA ASN A 303 -23.13 0.11 14.68
C ASN A 303 -22.50 -1.26 14.35
N ALA A 304 -22.59 -1.76 13.10
CA ALA A 304 -21.74 -2.84 12.60
C ALA A 304 -20.25 -2.47 12.70
N CYS A 305 -19.90 -1.22 12.38
CA CYS A 305 -18.55 -0.67 12.54
C CYS A 305 -18.24 -0.35 14.01
N GLU A 306 -17.02 -0.68 14.45
CA GLU A 306 -16.52 -0.40 15.81
C GLU A 306 -16.46 1.11 16.11
N TRP A 307 -16.06 1.95 15.14
CA TRP A 307 -15.98 3.40 15.30
C TRP A 307 -17.35 4.09 15.48
N PHE A 308 -18.43 3.40 15.11
CA PHE A 308 -19.80 3.93 15.07
C PHE A 308 -20.73 3.22 16.06
N LYS A 309 -20.19 2.50 17.07
CA LYS A 309 -20.98 1.76 18.08
C LYS A 309 -21.93 2.66 18.87
N ASP A 310 -21.59 3.94 19.03
CA ASP A 310 -22.38 4.98 19.70
C ASP A 310 -23.40 5.68 18.80
N TYR A 311 -23.57 5.25 17.54
CA TYR A 311 -24.64 5.76 16.68
C TYR A 311 -26.02 5.40 17.24
N GLN A 312 -26.95 6.36 17.25
CA GLN A 312 -28.35 6.14 17.60
C GLN A 312 -29.22 6.81 16.52
N PRO A 313 -30.07 6.07 15.77
CA PRO A 313 -30.96 6.67 14.80
C PRO A 313 -32.09 7.44 15.51
N VAL A 314 -32.23 8.72 15.18
CA VAL A 314 -33.23 9.64 15.78
C VAL A 314 -34.53 9.70 14.96
N SER A 315 -34.51 9.16 13.74
CA SER A 315 -35.60 9.18 12.76
C SER A 315 -35.38 8.03 11.75
N THR A 316 -36.35 7.77 10.88
CA THR A 316 -36.33 6.65 9.92
C THR A 316 -36.24 7.12 8.46
N GLY A 317 -35.72 6.26 7.58
CA GLY A 317 -35.75 6.49 6.13
C GLY A 317 -34.88 7.68 5.70
N LYS A 318 -35.43 8.63 4.93
CA LYS A 318 -34.63 9.75 4.39
C LYS A 318 -34.00 10.65 5.48
N GLN A 319 -34.65 10.81 6.62
CA GLN A 319 -34.08 11.57 7.74
C GLN A 319 -32.96 10.80 8.44
N GLU A 320 -33.06 9.46 8.47
CA GLU A 320 -32.03 8.56 8.99
C GLU A 320 -30.75 8.60 8.15
N ILE A 321 -30.87 8.59 6.81
CA ILE A 321 -29.75 8.70 5.88
C ILE A 321 -28.95 9.99 6.10
N GLU A 322 -29.63 11.13 6.23
CA GLU A 322 -29.01 12.43 6.49
C GLU A 322 -28.36 12.49 7.88
N HIS A 323 -29.05 11.97 8.91
CA HIS A 323 -28.52 11.89 10.27
C HIS A 323 -27.28 10.99 10.37
N ALA A 324 -27.31 9.83 9.71
CA ALA A 324 -26.20 8.90 9.60
C ALA A 324 -25.00 9.51 8.86
N TYR A 325 -25.24 10.23 7.75
CA TYR A 325 -24.19 10.95 7.03
C TYR A 325 -23.53 12.04 7.91
N GLU A 326 -24.34 12.86 8.59
CA GLU A 326 -23.83 13.94 9.45
C GLU A 326 -23.09 13.37 10.68
N PHE A 327 -23.51 12.22 11.22
CA PHE A 327 -22.76 11.50 12.26
C PHE A 327 -21.40 11.00 11.74
N VAL A 328 -21.34 10.32 10.59
CA VAL A 328 -20.08 9.83 9.99
C VAL A 328 -19.15 11.00 9.69
N LYS A 329 -19.67 12.09 9.13
CA LYS A 329 -18.95 13.35 8.92
C LYS A 329 -18.38 13.89 10.24
N LYS A 330 -19.20 14.00 11.29
CA LYS A 330 -18.77 14.48 12.62
C LYS A 330 -17.65 13.62 13.21
N LYS A 331 -17.69 12.29 13.04
CA LYS A 331 -16.59 11.39 13.45
C LYS A 331 -15.26 11.72 12.75
N PHE A 332 -15.29 12.03 11.45
CA PHE A 332 -14.11 12.49 10.72
C PHE A 332 -13.66 13.91 11.14
N GLU A 333 -14.57 14.82 11.49
CA GLU A 333 -14.24 16.14 12.05
C GLU A 333 -13.57 16.00 13.42
N GLU A 334 -14.12 15.19 14.32
CA GLU A 334 -13.54 14.86 15.63
C GLU A 334 -12.13 14.27 15.49
N SER A 335 -11.96 13.28 14.60
CA SER A 335 -10.65 12.67 14.31
C SER A 335 -9.65 13.68 13.71
N TYR A 336 -10.10 14.60 12.85
CA TYR A 336 -9.27 15.69 12.32
C TYR A 336 -8.74 16.61 13.41
N PHE A 337 -9.62 17.09 14.29
CA PHE A 337 -9.23 17.99 15.38
C PHE A 337 -8.39 17.29 16.45
N GLN A 338 -8.69 16.02 16.79
CA GLN A 338 -7.87 15.21 17.71
C GLN A 338 -6.44 14.95 17.17
N CYS A 339 -6.27 14.87 15.84
CA CYS A 339 -4.98 14.64 15.20
C CYS A 339 -4.25 15.92 14.77
N THR A 340 -4.82 17.10 15.02
CA THR A 340 -4.25 18.40 14.63
C THR A 340 -3.87 19.20 15.87
N ALA A 341 -2.57 19.40 16.09
CA ALA A 341 -2.06 20.17 17.21
C ALA A 341 -2.45 21.67 17.12
N PRO A 342 -2.50 22.43 18.24
CA PRO A 342 -3.04 23.80 18.26
C PRO A 342 -2.29 24.82 17.40
N ASP A 343 -1.03 24.55 17.07
CA ASP A 343 -0.17 25.31 16.15
C ASP A 343 -0.47 25.06 14.67
N ARG A 344 -1.22 23.98 14.35
CA ARG A 344 -1.57 23.56 12.98
C ARG A 344 -2.99 23.96 12.56
N VAL A 345 -3.63 24.85 13.31
CA VAL A 345 -5.04 25.28 13.10
C VAL A 345 -5.25 26.06 11.80
N ASP A 346 -4.22 26.68 11.23
CA ASP A 346 -4.27 27.34 9.91
C ASP A 346 -4.50 26.37 8.73
N ARG A 347 -4.45 25.04 8.94
CA ARG A 347 -4.76 24.04 7.90
C ARG A 347 -6.23 24.09 7.52
N VAL A 348 -6.51 24.52 6.29
CA VAL A 348 -7.86 24.49 5.70
C VAL A 348 -8.35 23.04 5.57
N PHE A 349 -9.40 22.70 6.33
CA PHE A 349 -10.12 21.43 6.24
C PHE A 349 -11.55 21.65 5.69
N LYS A 350 -11.96 20.80 4.73
CA LYS A 350 -13.33 20.73 4.19
C LYS A 350 -13.74 19.30 3.91
N ILE A 351 -15.02 19.00 4.16
CA ILE A 351 -15.65 17.71 3.90
C ILE A 351 -16.69 17.90 2.79
N TYR A 352 -16.72 16.96 1.84
CA TYR A 352 -17.64 16.97 0.70
C TYR A 352 -18.35 15.61 0.60
N ARG A 353 -19.69 15.64 0.48
CA ARG A 353 -20.48 14.48 0.05
C ARG A 353 -20.20 14.23 -1.43
N THR A 354 -19.87 12.99 -1.79
CA THR A 354 -19.47 12.63 -3.15
C THR A 354 -19.98 11.25 -3.57
N THR A 355 -20.22 11.14 -4.88
CA THR A 355 -20.40 9.89 -5.61
C THR A 355 -19.51 10.00 -6.83
N ALA A 356 -18.41 9.25 -6.86
CA ALA A 356 -17.40 9.36 -7.91
C ALA A 356 -17.91 9.05 -9.33
N LEU A 357 -19.07 8.38 -9.45
CA LEU A 357 -19.71 8.10 -10.73
C LEU A 357 -20.57 9.28 -11.24
N ASP A 358 -21.06 10.16 -10.36
CA ASP A 358 -21.81 11.36 -10.76
C ASP A 358 -20.84 12.47 -11.20
N GLN A 359 -20.68 12.57 -12.52
CA GLN A 359 -19.89 13.61 -13.17
C GLN A 359 -20.35 15.04 -12.83
N LYS A 360 -21.65 15.28 -12.61
CA LYS A 360 -22.19 16.61 -12.26
C LYS A 360 -21.80 16.98 -10.83
N LEU A 361 -21.93 16.05 -9.88
CA LEU A 361 -21.51 16.24 -8.49
C LEU A 361 -19.98 16.41 -8.39
N VAL A 362 -19.19 15.57 -9.07
CA VAL A 362 -17.72 15.73 -9.08
C VAL A 362 -17.32 17.09 -9.68
N LYS A 363 -17.96 17.55 -10.76
CA LYS A 363 -17.71 18.88 -11.35
C LYS A 363 -18.07 20.02 -10.39
N LYS A 364 -19.15 19.89 -9.61
CA LYS A 364 -19.57 20.86 -8.59
C LYS A 364 -18.59 20.88 -7.41
N THR A 365 -18.22 19.70 -6.88
CA THR A 365 -17.29 19.56 -5.76
C THR A 365 -15.91 20.08 -6.13
N PHE A 366 -15.39 19.78 -7.33
CA PHE A 366 -14.08 20.27 -7.74
C PHE A 366 -14.04 21.81 -7.86
N LYS A 367 -15.10 22.46 -8.36
CA LYS A 367 -15.21 23.94 -8.32
C LYS A 367 -15.09 24.49 -6.90
N LEU A 368 -15.73 23.85 -5.92
CA LEU A 368 -15.68 24.29 -4.52
C LEU A 368 -14.30 24.07 -3.87
N VAL A 369 -13.56 23.04 -4.30
CA VAL A 369 -12.15 22.83 -3.91
C VAL A 369 -11.26 23.92 -4.52
N ASP A 370 -11.37 24.12 -5.83
CA ASP A 370 -10.65 25.13 -6.63
C ASP A 370 -10.81 26.55 -6.04
N GLU A 371 -12.05 26.99 -5.81
CA GLU A 371 -12.33 28.26 -5.13
C GLU A 371 -11.72 28.36 -3.72
N THR A 372 -11.73 27.26 -2.96
CA THR A 372 -11.22 27.24 -1.58
C THR A 372 -9.70 27.36 -1.56
N LEU A 373 -9.00 26.74 -2.51
CA LEU A 373 -7.56 26.88 -2.70
C LEU A 373 -7.19 28.28 -3.20
N ARG A 374 -7.90 28.84 -4.18
CA ARG A 374 -7.68 30.23 -4.63
C ARG A 374 -7.88 31.24 -3.50
N ARG A 375 -8.94 31.09 -2.68
CA ARG A 375 -9.19 31.94 -1.50
C ARG A 375 -8.05 31.86 -0.48
N ARG A 376 -7.47 30.68 -0.25
CA ARG A 376 -6.28 30.50 0.60
C ARG A 376 -5.04 31.20 0.02
N ASN A 377 -4.73 30.96 -1.25
CA ASN A 377 -3.56 31.54 -1.92
C ASN A 377 -3.58 33.08 -1.88
N LEU A 378 -4.75 33.70 -2.04
CA LEU A 378 -4.93 35.15 -1.89
C LEU A 378 -4.66 35.66 -0.47
N PHE A 379 -5.04 34.90 0.57
CA PHE A 379 -4.79 35.25 1.97
C PHE A 379 -3.30 35.15 2.35
N GLU A 380 -2.62 34.10 1.89
CA GLU A 380 -1.16 33.95 2.06
C GLU A 380 -0.37 35.04 1.32
N ALA A 381 -0.76 35.36 0.08
CA ALA A 381 -0.19 36.48 -0.68
C ALA A 381 -0.42 37.83 0.01
N GLY A 382 -1.63 38.06 0.54
CA GLY A 382 -1.98 39.27 1.29
C GLY A 382 -1.14 39.44 2.57
N THR A 383 -1.10 38.40 3.42
CA THR A 383 -0.32 38.41 4.67
C THR A 383 1.19 38.49 4.43
N SER A 384 1.71 37.91 3.34
CA SER A 384 3.09 38.11 2.89
C SER A 384 3.37 39.58 2.55
N ARG A 385 2.49 40.23 1.78
CA ARG A 385 2.58 41.67 1.47
C ARG A 385 2.56 42.52 2.74
N SER A 386 1.68 42.23 3.69
CA SER A 386 1.61 42.93 4.99
C SER A 386 2.89 42.77 5.83
N LYS A 387 3.49 41.56 5.86
CA LYS A 387 4.77 41.31 6.53
C LYS A 387 5.97 41.99 5.84
N CYS A 388 5.86 42.25 4.55
CA CYS A 388 6.84 43.07 3.82
C CYS A 388 6.71 44.55 4.23
N PHE A 389 5.48 45.09 4.25
CA PHE A 389 5.20 46.46 4.71
C PHE A 389 5.64 46.70 6.17
N SER A 390 5.42 45.76 7.10
CA SER A 390 5.87 45.94 8.49
C SER A 390 7.39 45.92 8.65
N LYS A 391 8.12 45.13 7.85
CA LYS A 391 9.60 45.20 7.80
C LYS A 391 10.10 46.53 7.23
N CYS A 392 9.46 47.07 6.19
CA CYS A 392 9.80 48.39 5.66
C CYS A 392 9.50 49.52 6.67
N ALA A 393 8.37 49.45 7.39
CA ALA A 393 8.03 50.41 8.44
C ALA A 393 9.03 50.37 9.61
N GLY A 394 9.47 49.18 10.03
CA GLY A 394 10.52 49.02 11.04
C GLY A 394 11.87 49.61 10.61
N ALA A 395 12.26 49.42 9.34
CA ALA A 395 13.49 50.02 8.80
C ALA A 395 13.42 51.56 8.75
N LEU A 396 12.28 52.13 8.37
CA LEU A 396 12.05 53.58 8.35
C LEU A 396 12.14 54.21 9.76
N LEU A 397 11.57 53.55 10.78
CA LEU A 397 11.65 54.02 12.17
C LEU A 397 13.08 54.01 12.73
N VAL A 398 13.93 53.07 12.30
CA VAL A 398 15.34 53.04 12.70
C VAL A 398 16.15 54.13 11.99
N TRP A 399 15.83 54.46 10.73
CA TRP A 399 16.61 55.46 9.97
C TRP A 399 16.40 56.90 10.46
N PHE A 400 15.24 57.22 11.04
CA PHE A 400 15.01 58.51 11.72
C PHE A 400 15.60 58.59 13.14
N ALA A 401 16.19 57.50 13.66
CA ALA A 401 16.66 57.42 15.05
C ALA A 401 18.20 57.54 15.22
N SER A 402 18.95 57.96 14.19
CA SER A 402 20.42 58.07 14.26
C SER A 402 20.99 59.17 13.35
N GLY A 403 20.82 60.43 13.77
CA GLY A 403 21.50 61.61 13.22
C GLY A 403 21.45 62.76 14.23
N SER A 404 22.60 63.22 14.72
CA SER A 404 22.68 63.96 16.00
C SER A 404 22.88 65.47 15.86
N ASN A 405 22.22 66.21 16.77
CA ASN A 405 22.62 67.49 17.37
C ASN A 405 22.77 68.76 16.51
N SER A 406 21.86 69.73 16.71
CA SER A 406 22.26 71.09 17.10
C SER A 406 21.17 71.91 17.85
N ARG A 407 21.38 72.08 19.17
CA ARG A 407 21.26 73.34 19.96
C ARG A 407 20.05 74.32 19.79
N VAL A 408 19.37 74.62 20.93
CA VAL A 408 19.02 75.96 21.51
C VAL A 408 17.58 76.12 22.08
N HIS A 409 17.53 76.41 23.40
CA HIS A 409 16.55 77.13 24.25
C HIS A 409 15.00 77.08 24.09
N ASN A 410 14.35 76.91 25.26
CA ASN A 410 13.12 77.56 25.76
C ASN A 410 11.76 77.24 25.05
N GLN A 411 10.58 77.38 25.68
CA GLN A 411 10.22 77.97 26.98
C GLN A 411 8.94 77.35 27.61
N ILE A 412 8.93 77.20 28.95
CA ILE A 412 7.80 77.43 29.91
C ILE A 412 6.39 76.79 29.70
N SER A 413 5.98 76.04 30.75
CA SER A 413 4.63 75.89 31.36
C SER A 413 3.46 75.17 30.66
N GLY A 414 2.85 74.24 31.41
CA GLY A 414 1.46 74.45 31.87
C GLY A 414 0.44 73.35 31.59
N GLY A 415 -0.61 73.29 32.42
CA GLY A 415 -1.90 72.69 32.03
C GLY A 415 -2.24 71.31 32.61
N HIS A 416 -2.81 71.31 33.81
CA HIS A 416 -3.49 70.18 34.46
C HIS A 416 -4.70 69.60 33.69
N GLN A 417 -5.07 68.36 34.07
CA GLN A 417 -6.43 67.78 34.06
C GLN A 417 -7.16 67.49 32.72
N GLY A 418 -7.67 66.25 32.61
CA GLY A 418 -9.05 66.06 33.07
C GLY A 418 -10.09 65.44 32.12
N SER A 419 -10.41 64.16 32.39
CA SER A 419 -11.73 63.54 32.20
C SER A 419 -12.17 63.06 30.80
N ARG A 420 -13.27 62.29 30.80
CA ARG A 420 -13.83 61.50 29.70
C ARG A 420 -14.96 62.24 28.99
N SER A 421 -15.19 61.95 27.72
CA SER A 421 -16.56 61.79 27.18
C SER A 421 -16.57 60.89 25.93
N ARG A 422 -17.76 60.57 25.43
CA ARG A 422 -18.03 59.54 24.40
C ARG A 422 -18.60 60.18 23.12
N MET A 423 -18.42 59.47 21.99
CA MET A 423 -19.37 59.45 20.85
C MET A 423 -19.52 60.78 20.08
N SER A 424 -19.87 60.83 18.79
CA SER A 424 -20.18 59.81 17.78
C SER A 424 -20.31 60.47 16.40
N ILE A 425 -20.25 59.69 15.32
CA ILE A 425 -20.88 59.95 14.00
C ILE A 425 -20.55 61.32 13.36
N GLN A 426 -19.73 61.29 12.30
CA GLN A 426 -20.32 61.52 10.97
C GLN A 426 -19.48 60.84 9.87
N ALA A 427 -20.16 60.41 8.82
CA ALA A 427 -19.54 59.94 7.60
C ALA A 427 -20.03 60.83 6.46
N GLN A 428 -19.15 61.18 5.50
CA GLN A 428 -19.54 61.15 4.10
C GLN A 428 -18.39 61.32 3.10
N GLN A 429 -18.67 60.78 1.91
CA GLN A 429 -18.24 61.20 0.57
C GLN A 429 -16.84 60.89 0.04
N THR A 430 -16.88 60.56 -1.25
CA THR A 430 -15.83 60.12 -2.14
C THR A 430 -15.51 61.20 -3.17
N ALA A 431 -14.23 61.47 -3.41
CA ALA A 431 -13.71 61.97 -4.68
C ALA A 431 -12.28 61.38 -4.83
N SER A 432 -11.93 60.67 -5.91
CA SER A 432 -11.94 61.06 -7.33
C SER A 432 -10.91 62.14 -7.66
N SER A 433 -9.68 61.71 -7.92
CA SER A 433 -8.87 62.28 -9.01
C SER A 433 -7.94 61.20 -9.58
N ARG A 434 -7.79 61.20 -10.92
CA ARG A 434 -6.67 60.55 -11.60
C ARG A 434 -5.53 61.57 -11.64
N HIS A 435 -4.27 61.13 -11.65
CA HIS A 435 -3.30 61.65 -12.63
C HIS A 435 -2.09 60.72 -12.83
N ASN A 436 -1.72 60.62 -14.10
CA ASN A 436 -0.40 60.40 -14.69
C ASN A 436 0.53 59.31 -14.11
N PHE A 437 0.72 58.26 -14.93
CA PHE A 437 2.03 57.63 -15.08
C PHE A 437 3.09 58.68 -15.47
N MET A 438 4.28 58.56 -14.90
CA MET A 438 5.53 58.80 -15.63
C MET A 438 6.53 57.71 -15.25
N GLU A 439 7.36 57.31 -16.21
CA GLU A 439 8.48 56.42 -15.98
C GLU A 439 9.59 57.15 -15.21
N LEU A 440 10.22 56.45 -14.27
CA LEU A 440 11.55 56.81 -13.78
C LEU A 440 12.42 55.55 -13.72
N PHE A 441 13.25 55.37 -14.75
CA PHE A 441 14.40 54.48 -14.68
C PHE A 441 15.34 54.94 -13.56
N TRP A 442 15.68 54.05 -12.64
CA TRP A 442 16.89 54.18 -11.84
C TRP A 442 17.65 52.86 -11.76
N LEU A 443 18.76 52.81 -12.50
CA LEU A 443 19.82 51.83 -12.29
C LEU A 443 20.46 52.09 -10.92
N SER A 444 20.55 51.07 -10.07
CA SER A 444 21.49 51.08 -8.95
C SER A 444 22.13 49.69 -8.79
N ARG A 445 23.44 49.70 -8.53
CA ARG A 445 24.37 48.60 -8.80
C ARG A 445 25.11 48.18 -7.53
N CYS A 446 24.41 47.58 -6.58
CA CYS A 446 25.00 47.15 -5.31
C CYS A 446 25.55 45.72 -5.40
N LYS A 447 26.88 45.58 -5.35
CA LYS A 447 27.56 44.30 -5.14
C LYS A 447 27.36 43.85 -3.69
N GLY A 448 26.90 42.62 -3.47
CA GLY A 448 26.87 41.97 -2.17
C GLY A 448 26.96 40.46 -2.33
N LYS A 449 28.03 39.84 -1.80
CA LYS A 449 28.21 38.38 -1.92
C LYS A 449 27.28 37.64 -0.97
N ILE A 450 26.50 36.72 -1.50
CA ILE A 450 25.85 35.66 -0.72
C ILE A 450 26.87 34.54 -0.52
N THR A 451 26.86 33.91 0.66
CA THR A 451 27.56 32.64 0.88
C THR A 451 26.56 31.64 1.46
N ILE A 452 26.11 30.71 0.63
CA ILE A 452 25.28 29.56 1.00
C ILE A 452 26.01 28.32 0.42
N PRO A 453 26.19 27.22 1.18
CA PRO A 453 27.00 26.09 0.71
C PRO A 453 26.36 25.36 -0.49
N VAL A 454 27.16 25.15 -1.54
CA VAL A 454 26.77 24.31 -2.69
C VAL A 454 27.13 22.85 -2.42
N ILE A 455 26.13 21.98 -2.32
CA ILE A 455 26.27 20.54 -2.56
C ILE A 455 25.05 20.05 -3.34
N PHE A 456 25.13 20.03 -4.68
CA PHE A 456 24.54 19.01 -5.54
C PHE A 456 24.88 19.27 -7.03
N SER A 457 26.00 18.71 -7.51
CA SER A 457 26.21 18.50 -8.95
C SER A 457 27.15 17.31 -9.21
N LYS A 458 26.60 16.24 -9.79
CA LYS A 458 27.27 15.17 -10.60
C LYS A 458 26.33 13.97 -10.81
N PHE A 459 25.30 14.13 -11.65
CA PHE A 459 24.75 12.98 -12.38
C PHE A 459 25.64 12.73 -13.60
N SER A 460 26.20 11.53 -13.71
CA SER A 460 27.11 11.19 -14.81
C SER A 460 26.35 10.64 -16.03
N LYS A 461 26.96 10.71 -17.21
CA LYS A 461 26.41 10.14 -18.46
C LYS A 461 26.19 8.61 -18.39
N PHE A 462 26.68 7.93 -17.35
CA PHE A 462 26.39 6.51 -17.08
C PHE A 462 24.92 6.28 -16.73
N THR A 463 24.32 7.13 -15.87
CA THR A 463 22.95 6.94 -15.35
C THR A 463 21.90 6.99 -16.45
N MET A 464 22.03 7.92 -17.41
CA MET A 464 21.16 7.99 -18.60
C MET A 464 21.26 6.73 -19.46
N LYS A 465 22.47 6.17 -19.61
CA LYS A 465 22.71 4.93 -20.38
C LYS A 465 22.14 3.69 -19.70
N GLN A 466 21.89 3.76 -18.38
CA GLN A 466 21.26 2.69 -17.62
C GLN A 466 19.72 2.79 -17.67
N MET A 467 19.14 3.99 -17.59
CA MET A 467 17.69 4.18 -17.79
C MET A 467 17.24 3.73 -19.19
N TYR A 468 18.01 4.00 -20.25
CA TYR A 468 17.71 3.53 -21.60
C TYR A 468 17.82 1.99 -21.76
N LYS A 469 18.40 1.29 -20.78
CA LYS A 469 18.48 -0.18 -20.74
C LYS A 469 17.26 -0.79 -20.03
N GLU A 470 16.78 -0.17 -18.95
CA GLU A 470 15.58 -0.59 -18.20
C GLU A 470 14.28 -0.47 -19.02
N VAL A 471 14.19 0.48 -19.96
CA VAL A 471 13.01 0.63 -20.84
C VAL A 471 12.69 -0.63 -21.65
N LYS A 472 13.68 -1.52 -21.90
CA LYS A 472 13.44 -2.82 -22.56
C LYS A 472 12.95 -3.94 -21.64
N HIS A 473 12.88 -3.72 -20.32
CA HIS A 473 12.49 -4.77 -19.36
C HIS A 473 11.00 -4.77 -18.97
N LEU A 474 10.20 -3.82 -19.47
CA LEU A 474 8.79 -3.60 -19.08
C LEU A 474 7.75 -4.55 -19.73
N GLN A 475 8.18 -5.70 -20.27
CA GLN A 475 7.29 -6.74 -20.82
C GLN A 475 7.26 -8.03 -19.96
N SER A 476 7.12 -7.92 -18.64
CA SER A 476 6.83 -9.10 -17.80
C SER A 476 5.91 -8.79 -16.62
N ILE A 477 4.73 -9.42 -16.61
CA ILE A 477 3.75 -9.48 -15.51
C ILE A 477 4.42 -10.12 -14.25
N PRO A 478 4.05 -9.73 -13.01
CA PRO A 478 5.02 -9.75 -11.90
C PRO A 478 5.24 -11.13 -11.27
N VAL A 479 6.18 -11.90 -11.84
CA VAL A 479 6.87 -13.06 -11.22
C VAL A 479 7.43 -12.69 -9.82
N LEU A 480 7.69 -11.41 -9.56
CA LEU A 480 8.06 -10.87 -8.24
C LEU A 480 7.02 -11.19 -7.15
N SER A 481 5.72 -11.20 -7.47
CA SER A 481 4.66 -11.54 -6.50
C SER A 481 4.68 -13.02 -6.13
N LEU A 482 5.02 -13.90 -7.09
CA LEU A 482 5.10 -15.34 -6.88
C LEU A 482 6.37 -15.71 -6.12
N ALA A 483 7.49 -15.05 -6.42
CA ALA A 483 8.74 -15.20 -5.69
C ALA A 483 8.65 -14.68 -4.25
N ALA A 484 7.97 -13.53 -4.02
CA ALA A 484 7.70 -12.99 -2.68
C ALA A 484 6.96 -13.97 -1.76
N ALA A 485 6.20 -14.90 -2.36
CA ALA A 485 5.42 -15.91 -1.67
C ALA A 485 6.24 -17.11 -1.16
N LEU A 486 7.58 -17.11 -1.33
CA LEU A 486 8.45 -18.23 -0.91
C LEU A 486 9.14 -18.06 0.46
N ALA A 487 9.50 -16.85 0.92
CA ALA A 487 9.97 -16.61 2.31
C ALA A 487 8.92 -15.87 3.17
N PRO A 488 8.71 -16.24 4.45
CA PRO A 488 7.51 -15.92 5.24
C PRO A 488 7.26 -14.41 5.44
N PRO A 489 6.00 -14.02 5.76
CA PRO A 489 5.61 -12.61 5.87
C PRO A 489 6.40 -11.83 6.94
N PHE A 490 6.44 -10.52 6.75
CA PHE A 490 7.00 -9.55 7.68
C PHE A 490 5.86 -8.74 8.29
N ASP A 491 5.75 -8.73 9.61
CA ASP A 491 4.92 -7.79 10.34
C ASP A 491 5.74 -7.09 11.43
N ASN A 492 5.55 -5.77 11.54
CA ASN A 492 6.10 -4.98 12.64
C ASN A 492 5.22 -5.14 13.89
N PHE A 493 5.85 -5.19 15.06
CA PHE A 493 5.14 -5.44 16.31
C PHE A 493 4.25 -4.28 16.77
N SER A 494 2.98 -4.59 17.00
CA SER A 494 2.26 -4.26 18.24
C SER A 494 1.40 -5.47 18.61
N GLY A 495 1.30 -5.83 19.89
CA GLY A 495 0.72 -7.12 20.29
C GLY A 495 -0.14 -7.06 21.55
N MET A 496 -0.97 -8.09 21.75
CA MET A 496 -1.64 -8.46 23.00
C MET A 496 -1.92 -9.97 23.04
N PHE A 497 -2.40 -10.48 24.19
CA PHE A 497 -2.33 -11.90 24.59
C PHE A 497 -3.68 -12.48 25.07
N TYR A 498 -3.93 -13.77 24.75
CA TYR A 498 -4.94 -14.70 25.34
C TYR A 498 -6.44 -14.31 25.16
N LEU A 499 -7.46 -15.20 25.20
CA LEU A 499 -7.67 -16.47 25.93
C LEU A 499 -8.52 -17.53 25.15
N SER A 500 -8.20 -18.83 25.38
CA SER A 500 -9.10 -19.95 25.82
C SER A 500 -10.31 -20.45 24.95
N ASN A 501 -10.88 -21.67 25.08
CA ASN A 501 -10.49 -22.94 25.75
C ASN A 501 -11.34 -24.19 25.33
N TRP A 502 -10.69 -25.38 25.21
CA TRP A 502 -11.17 -26.74 25.59
C TRP A 502 -12.35 -27.40 24.82
N ILE A 503 -12.57 -28.74 24.83
CA ILE A 503 -11.92 -29.88 25.54
C ILE A 503 -11.11 -30.76 24.52
N ALA A 504 -11.18 -32.09 24.23
CA ALA A 504 -11.62 -33.40 24.81
C ALA A 504 -10.89 -34.58 24.06
N VAL A 505 -11.13 -35.87 24.36
CA VAL A 505 -10.35 -36.65 25.35
C VAL A 505 -10.33 -38.18 25.09
N LEU A 506 -9.12 -38.80 25.04
CA LEU A 506 -8.79 -40.26 25.15
C LEU A 506 -9.35 -41.25 24.07
N TRP A 507 -8.81 -42.47 23.83
CA TRP A 507 -7.92 -43.36 24.63
C TRP A 507 -6.96 -44.26 23.80
N ASN A 508 -5.70 -44.36 24.25
CA ASN A 508 -4.74 -45.49 24.27
C ASN A 508 -4.21 -46.34 23.07
N HIS A 509 -2.91 -46.68 23.22
CA HIS A 509 -2.07 -47.78 22.68
C HIS A 509 -1.46 -47.78 21.24
N ARG A 510 -0.12 -47.62 21.23
CA ARG A 510 0.90 -48.26 20.36
C ARG A 510 0.73 -48.19 18.82
N ALA A 511 0.83 -46.98 18.28
CA ALA A 511 1.76 -46.67 17.18
C ALA A 511 1.88 -45.15 17.05
N VAL A 512 3.04 -44.62 16.64
CA VAL A 512 3.12 -43.24 16.11
C VAL A 512 2.67 -43.28 14.65
N ARG A 513 1.37 -43.54 14.44
CA ARG A 513 0.73 -43.26 13.16
C ARG A 513 0.54 -41.76 13.06
N ILE A 514 1.49 -41.10 12.41
CA ILE A 514 1.17 -39.86 11.69
C ILE A 514 0.13 -40.27 10.65
N ASN A 515 -1.11 -39.81 10.78
CA ASN A 515 -2.15 -40.01 9.75
C ASN A 515 -1.86 -39.07 8.57
N GLY A 516 -0.77 -39.37 7.86
CA GLY A 516 -0.11 -38.51 6.88
C GLY A 516 -0.77 -38.46 5.51
N HIS A 517 -2.10 -38.31 5.44
CA HIS A 517 -2.81 -38.06 4.18
C HIS A 517 -3.75 -36.85 4.29
N VAL A 518 -3.89 -36.12 3.17
CA VAL A 518 -4.90 -35.08 2.90
C VAL A 518 -4.91 -33.81 3.80
N ARG A 519 -3.74 -33.27 4.18
CA ARG A 519 -3.60 -31.83 4.53
C ARG A 519 -2.81 -31.04 3.48
N THR A 520 -1.60 -31.51 3.18
CA THR A 520 -0.70 -30.90 2.18
C THR A 520 -1.09 -31.23 0.74
N GLY A 521 -1.75 -32.37 0.49
CA GLY A 521 -1.94 -32.92 -0.86
C GLY A 521 -0.64 -33.42 -1.51
N ILE A 522 0.44 -33.52 -0.72
CA ILE A 522 1.79 -33.95 -1.12
C ILE A 522 2.32 -34.84 -0.01
N GLU A 523 2.71 -36.06 -0.35
CA GLU A 523 3.26 -37.01 0.61
C GLU A 523 4.71 -36.67 0.95
N PHE A 524 5.03 -36.75 2.24
CA PHE A 524 6.37 -36.55 2.78
C PHE A 524 6.86 -37.88 3.36
N PRO A 525 8.09 -38.34 3.05
CA PRO A 525 8.66 -39.51 3.70
C PRO A 525 8.59 -39.39 5.22
N THR A 526 8.19 -40.45 5.92
CA THR A 526 8.14 -40.46 7.40
C THR A 526 9.53 -40.42 8.03
N ILE A 527 10.55 -40.85 7.27
CA ILE A 527 11.96 -40.87 7.63
C ILE A 527 12.76 -40.28 6.46
N LEU A 528 13.78 -39.47 6.75
CA LEU A 528 14.83 -39.06 5.82
C LEU A 528 16.14 -39.73 6.21
N ASP A 529 16.57 -40.70 5.40
CA ASP A 529 17.90 -41.31 5.51
C ASP A 529 18.93 -40.38 4.87
N ASN A 530 19.70 -39.69 5.71
CA ASN A 530 20.68 -38.68 5.30
C ASN A 530 21.99 -39.31 4.80
N LEU A 531 21.89 -40.15 3.76
CA LEU A 531 23.02 -40.81 3.11
C LEU A 531 23.78 -39.82 2.21
N ILE A 532 24.94 -39.36 2.66
CA ILE A 532 25.91 -38.67 1.81
C ILE A 532 26.50 -39.70 0.82
N ALA A 533 26.59 -39.33 -0.46
CA ALA A 533 27.03 -40.20 -1.54
C ALA A 533 28.52 -40.61 -1.40
N GLY A 534 28.76 -41.65 -0.60
CA GLY A 534 30.08 -42.22 -0.31
C GLY A 534 30.10 -43.07 0.97
N GLU A 535 29.31 -42.70 1.98
CA GLU A 535 29.37 -43.33 3.31
C GLU A 535 28.39 -44.51 3.44
N ARG A 536 28.89 -45.74 3.23
CA ARG A 536 28.17 -46.97 3.61
C ARG A 536 28.46 -47.35 5.06
N ASN A 537 27.76 -46.68 5.99
CA ASN A 537 27.43 -47.04 7.39
C ASN A 537 26.92 -45.73 8.05
N SER A 538 25.80 -45.65 8.78
CA SER A 538 25.03 -46.65 9.53
C SER A 538 23.58 -46.17 9.76
N SER A 539 22.73 -46.99 10.39
CA SER A 539 21.31 -46.71 10.67
C SER A 539 21.03 -45.69 11.78
N PHE A 540 21.87 -44.65 11.90
CA PHE A 540 21.87 -43.68 13.02
C PHE A 540 21.91 -42.21 12.59
N THR A 541 21.63 -41.91 11.32
CA THR A 541 21.55 -40.53 10.77
C THR A 541 20.15 -40.12 10.31
N SER A 542 19.18 -41.02 10.49
CA SER A 542 17.81 -40.90 9.96
C SER A 542 16.96 -39.91 10.76
N GLU A 543 16.51 -38.84 10.10
CA GLU A 543 15.63 -37.83 10.72
C GLU A 543 14.15 -38.21 10.53
N VAL A 544 13.33 -38.03 11.57
CA VAL A 544 11.91 -38.40 11.54
C VAL A 544 11.02 -37.18 11.27
N LEU A 545 9.97 -37.38 10.47
CA LEU A 545 8.96 -36.36 10.21
C LEU A 545 8.20 -36.03 11.51
N VAL A 546 8.18 -34.77 11.92
CA VAL A 546 7.47 -34.30 13.12
C VAL A 546 6.38 -33.27 12.83
N GLY A 547 6.24 -32.81 11.59
CA GLY A 547 5.04 -32.07 11.18
C GLY A 547 5.00 -31.76 9.69
N THR A 548 3.80 -31.50 9.19
CA THR A 548 3.57 -31.11 7.79
C THR A 548 2.75 -29.83 7.71
N GLY A 549 3.05 -29.02 6.71
CA GLY A 549 2.35 -27.77 6.49
C GLY A 549 2.40 -27.34 5.05
N SER A 550 1.74 -26.23 4.74
CA SER A 550 1.87 -25.60 3.44
C SER A 550 1.71 -24.10 3.57
N ARG A 551 2.54 -23.35 2.84
CA ARG A 551 2.32 -21.92 2.74
C ARG A 551 1.31 -21.64 1.65
N ILE A 552 0.30 -20.86 2.03
CA ILE A 552 -0.80 -20.46 1.17
C ILE A 552 -0.80 -18.93 1.09
N MET A 553 -0.85 -18.39 -0.13
CA MET A 553 -1.02 -16.97 -0.41
C MET A 553 -2.46 -16.73 -0.88
N LYS A 554 -3.24 -15.92 -0.14
CA LYS A 554 -4.53 -15.45 -0.64
C LYS A 554 -4.30 -14.45 -1.79
N ILE A 555 -4.73 -14.81 -2.99
CA ILE A 555 -4.59 -13.99 -4.21
C ILE A 555 -5.88 -13.18 -4.46
N ILE A 556 -7.03 -13.72 -4.05
CA ILE A 556 -8.35 -13.06 -3.84
C ILE A 556 -9.03 -13.80 -2.65
N ARG A 557 -10.04 -13.19 -2.00
CA ARG A 557 -10.79 -13.72 -0.82
C ARG A 557 -11.06 -15.24 -0.90
N ILE A 558 -11.51 -15.69 -2.08
CA ILE A 558 -11.89 -17.07 -2.45
C ILE A 558 -10.80 -17.90 -3.15
N LYS A 559 -9.69 -17.30 -3.61
CA LYS A 559 -8.59 -18.03 -4.26
C LYS A 559 -7.30 -17.94 -3.46
N SER A 560 -7.02 -19.04 -2.75
CA SER A 560 -5.79 -19.28 -2.02
C SER A 560 -4.84 -20.14 -2.88
N LEU A 561 -3.66 -19.62 -3.21
CA LEU A 561 -2.63 -20.36 -3.91
C LEU A 561 -1.69 -21.02 -2.90
N LYS A 562 -1.68 -22.35 -2.87
CA LYS A 562 -0.59 -23.10 -2.23
C LYS A 562 0.70 -22.81 -3.00
N VAL A 563 1.68 -22.20 -2.34
CA VAL A 563 2.96 -21.82 -2.95
C VAL A 563 3.94 -22.99 -2.86
N TYR A 564 3.97 -23.64 -1.69
CA TYR A 564 4.70 -24.87 -1.41
C TYR A 564 4.03 -25.63 -0.26
N ALA A 565 4.18 -26.95 -0.25
CA ALA A 565 4.07 -27.76 0.96
C ALA A 565 5.45 -27.90 1.62
N PHE A 566 5.50 -28.23 2.90
CA PHE A 566 6.74 -28.56 3.61
C PHE A 566 6.53 -29.67 4.64
N GLY A 567 7.56 -30.51 4.80
CA GLY A 567 7.74 -31.44 5.90
C GLY A 567 8.89 -30.96 6.79
N PHE A 568 8.69 -31.01 8.11
CA PHE A 568 9.69 -30.66 9.12
C PHE A 568 10.17 -31.91 9.83
N TYR A 569 11.49 -32.07 9.90
CA TYR A 569 12.17 -33.27 10.39
C TYR A 569 13.16 -32.92 11.49
N VAL A 570 13.32 -33.84 12.45
CA VAL A 570 14.33 -33.74 13.53
C VAL A 570 15.03 -35.08 13.72
N HIS A 571 16.26 -35.05 14.20
CA HIS A 571 16.96 -36.26 14.63
C HIS A 571 16.59 -36.64 16.09
N PRO A 572 15.95 -37.81 16.34
CA PRO A 572 15.41 -38.14 17.66
C PRO A 572 16.46 -38.20 18.77
N PHE A 573 17.64 -38.76 18.47
CA PHE A 573 18.72 -38.90 19.45
C PHE A 573 19.27 -37.54 19.90
N ASP A 574 19.38 -36.57 18.99
CA ASP A 574 19.80 -35.21 19.36
C ASP A 574 18.77 -34.50 20.23
N VAL A 575 17.48 -34.63 19.89
CA VAL A 575 16.37 -34.13 20.72
C VAL A 575 16.44 -34.71 22.14
N CYS A 576 16.61 -36.03 22.29
CA CYS A 576 16.81 -36.66 23.60
C CYS A 576 18.04 -36.11 24.32
N ARG A 577 19.20 -36.15 23.66
CA ARG A 577 20.51 -35.78 24.22
C ARG A 577 20.59 -34.32 24.66
N LYS A 578 19.96 -33.41 23.92
CA LYS A 578 20.01 -31.96 24.17
C LYS A 578 18.87 -31.44 25.05
N LEU A 579 17.65 -31.95 24.89
CA LEU A 579 16.44 -31.39 25.53
C LEU A 579 15.81 -32.33 26.57
N GLY A 580 16.09 -33.63 26.54
CA GLY A 580 15.50 -34.63 27.43
C GLY A 580 15.66 -34.29 28.91
N TRP A 581 16.90 -34.04 29.37
CA TRP A 581 17.22 -33.70 30.76
C TRP A 581 16.45 -32.49 31.31
N LYS A 582 16.07 -31.54 30.44
CA LYS A 582 15.36 -30.30 30.80
C LYS A 582 13.84 -30.43 30.73
N TYR A 583 13.33 -31.32 29.87
CA TYR A 583 11.92 -31.32 29.47
C TYR A 583 11.17 -32.66 29.60
N ALA A 584 11.85 -33.79 29.83
CA ALA A 584 11.19 -35.11 29.98
C ALA A 584 10.22 -35.19 31.18
N SER A 585 10.49 -34.42 32.25
CA SER A 585 9.62 -34.30 33.42
C SER A 585 8.45 -33.32 33.24
N VAL A 586 8.40 -32.55 32.14
CA VAL A 586 7.34 -31.56 31.89
C VAL A 586 6.14 -32.23 31.25
N PRO A 587 4.90 -32.06 31.77
CA PRO A 587 3.71 -32.65 31.17
C PRO A 587 3.55 -32.29 29.69
N PHE A 588 3.43 -33.32 28.84
CA PHE A 588 3.30 -33.24 27.38
C PHE A 588 2.38 -32.10 26.88
N CYS A 589 1.18 -32.00 27.45
CA CYS A 589 0.16 -31.00 27.10
C CYS A 589 0.50 -29.55 27.51
N LYS A 590 1.58 -29.34 28.24
CA LYS A 590 2.15 -28.03 28.61
C LYS A 590 3.41 -27.72 27.80
N LEU A 591 4.20 -28.73 27.42
CA LEU A 591 5.49 -28.54 26.75
C LEU A 591 5.35 -27.88 25.37
N ASN A 592 4.40 -28.33 24.55
CA ASN A 592 4.17 -27.76 23.21
C ASN A 592 3.66 -26.30 23.22
N LYS A 593 3.35 -25.74 24.39
CA LYS A 593 2.90 -24.35 24.58
C LYS A 593 3.98 -23.45 25.23
N ARG A 594 5.16 -24.00 25.53
CA ARG A 594 6.26 -23.27 26.17
C ARG A 594 7.13 -22.57 25.14
N GLN A 595 7.20 -21.24 25.22
CA GLN A 595 8.04 -20.44 24.30
C GLN A 595 9.55 -20.66 24.53
N ASP A 596 9.97 -21.02 25.75
CA ASP A 596 11.36 -21.37 26.04
C ASP A 596 11.78 -22.70 25.38
N PHE A 597 10.87 -23.68 25.31
CA PHE A 597 11.13 -24.95 24.63
C PHE A 597 11.44 -24.77 23.12
N TYR A 598 10.65 -23.95 22.40
CA TYR A 598 10.95 -23.63 21.01
C TYR A 598 12.22 -22.80 20.84
N GLN A 599 12.55 -21.91 21.79
CA GLN A 599 13.82 -21.17 21.73
C GLN A 599 15.03 -22.09 21.91
N ASP A 600 14.93 -23.10 22.77
CA ASP A 600 16.03 -24.03 23.01
C ASP A 600 16.16 -25.05 21.88
N LEU A 601 15.05 -25.53 21.30
CA LEU A 601 15.05 -26.32 20.05
C LEU A 601 15.69 -25.56 18.87
N LEU A 602 15.61 -24.22 18.86
CA LEU A 602 16.29 -23.36 17.88
C LEU A 602 17.77 -23.08 18.22
N ARG A 603 18.13 -23.03 19.50
CA ARG A 603 19.52 -22.79 19.96
C ARG A 603 20.37 -24.05 19.84
N GLU A 604 19.90 -25.14 20.44
CA GLU A 604 20.67 -26.36 20.63
C GLU A 604 21.12 -27.02 19.32
N ASP A 605 22.27 -27.68 19.39
CA ASP A 605 22.86 -28.39 18.27
C ASP A 605 22.17 -29.73 18.04
N ILE A 606 21.07 -29.64 17.31
CA ILE A 606 20.15 -30.72 16.93
C ILE A 606 20.09 -30.75 15.40
N SER A 607 20.29 -31.92 14.79
CA SER A 607 20.08 -32.07 13.35
C SER A 607 18.58 -31.94 13.03
N MET A 608 18.28 -31.09 12.04
CA MET A 608 16.92 -30.84 11.57
C MET A 608 16.92 -30.61 10.06
N THR A 609 15.88 -31.08 9.37
CA THR A 609 15.64 -30.78 7.94
C THR A 609 14.26 -30.15 7.74
N VAL A 610 14.19 -29.08 6.94
CA VAL A 610 12.93 -28.65 6.30
C VAL A 610 13.00 -29.00 4.83
N ARG A 611 12.08 -29.84 4.37
CA ARG A 611 11.94 -30.21 2.95
C ARG A 611 10.71 -29.53 2.37
N LEU A 612 10.91 -28.60 1.45
CA LEU A 612 9.87 -27.92 0.69
C LEU A 612 9.55 -28.73 -0.58
N VAL A 613 8.30 -28.65 -1.04
CA VAL A 613 7.87 -29.08 -2.37
C VAL A 613 7.07 -27.94 -3.00
N VAL A 614 7.63 -27.32 -4.04
CA VAL A 614 7.05 -26.14 -4.69
C VAL A 614 5.78 -26.53 -5.44
N SER A 615 4.73 -25.72 -5.31
CA SER A 615 3.39 -26.01 -5.86
C SER A 615 2.97 -25.04 -6.98
N CYS A 616 3.89 -24.21 -7.47
CA CYS A 616 3.65 -23.20 -8.51
C CYS A 616 4.78 -23.16 -9.55
N ASN A 617 4.45 -22.74 -10.79
CA ASN A 617 5.35 -22.75 -11.94
C ASN A 617 5.92 -21.36 -12.25
N GLY A 618 7.06 -21.32 -12.96
CA GLY A 618 7.57 -20.10 -13.59
C GLY A 618 8.40 -19.19 -12.68
N ILE A 619 8.90 -19.71 -11.56
CA ILE A 619 9.77 -18.96 -10.65
C ILE A 619 11.24 -19.23 -11.01
N LYS A 620 12.05 -18.17 -11.04
CA LYS A 620 13.51 -18.24 -11.18
C LYS A 620 14.17 -18.21 -9.81
N ILE A 621 15.13 -19.11 -9.54
CA ILE A 621 15.80 -19.21 -8.22
C ILE A 621 16.41 -17.87 -7.76
N ASN A 622 16.92 -17.05 -8.68
CA ASN A 622 17.41 -15.70 -8.38
C ASN A 622 16.36 -14.84 -7.63
N LYS A 623 15.09 -14.88 -8.05
CA LYS A 623 14.02 -14.11 -7.39
C LYS A 623 13.60 -14.74 -6.05
N VAL A 624 13.84 -16.04 -5.86
CA VAL A 624 13.63 -16.73 -4.58
C VAL A 624 14.69 -16.31 -3.57
N ARG A 625 15.97 -16.33 -3.97
CA ARG A 625 17.10 -15.82 -3.20
C ARG A 625 16.80 -14.40 -2.69
N ASP A 626 16.47 -13.47 -3.59
CA ASP A 626 16.18 -12.07 -3.25
C ASP A 626 15.06 -11.88 -2.20
N VAL A 627 14.24 -12.90 -1.96
CA VAL A 627 13.11 -12.91 -1.02
C VAL A 627 13.48 -13.64 0.28
N PHE A 628 14.16 -14.78 0.19
CA PHE A 628 14.76 -15.46 1.36
C PHE A 628 15.77 -14.55 2.05
N GLU A 629 16.66 -13.89 1.31
CA GLU A 629 17.63 -12.94 1.86
C GLU A 629 16.96 -11.86 2.71
N LYS A 630 15.86 -11.27 2.23
CA LYS A 630 15.13 -10.24 2.97
C LYS A 630 14.52 -10.79 4.26
N SER A 631 13.90 -11.98 4.22
CA SER A 631 13.24 -12.58 5.39
C SER A 631 14.27 -13.01 6.45
N LEU A 632 15.39 -13.59 6.00
CA LEU A 632 16.52 -13.97 6.86
C LEU A 632 17.23 -12.75 7.44
N ARG A 633 17.47 -11.67 6.66
CA ARG A 633 18.05 -10.41 7.17
C ARG A 633 17.28 -9.84 8.37
N ALA A 634 15.95 -9.89 8.34
CA ALA A 634 15.12 -9.44 9.46
C ALA A 634 15.19 -10.37 10.69
N ARG A 635 15.30 -11.69 10.49
CA ARG A 635 15.42 -12.67 11.59
C ARG A 635 16.84 -12.70 12.20
N LEU A 636 17.87 -12.45 11.39
CA LEU A 636 19.25 -12.23 11.83
C LEU A 636 19.33 -10.96 12.71
N LEU A 637 18.84 -9.81 12.23
CA LEU A 637 18.77 -8.55 13.01
C LEU A 637 18.11 -8.72 14.39
N LYS A 638 17.01 -9.48 14.45
CA LYS A 638 16.27 -9.76 15.70
C LYS A 638 17.04 -10.71 16.64
N THR A 639 17.97 -11.49 16.10
CA THR A 639 18.76 -12.48 16.85
C THR A 639 20.08 -11.91 17.34
N ASN A 640 20.72 -11.07 16.52
CA ASN A 640 21.97 -10.37 16.78
C ASN A 640 21.91 -9.00 16.07
N PRO A 641 21.77 -7.87 16.82
CA PRO A 641 21.73 -6.53 16.24
C PRO A 641 23.00 -6.14 15.48
N ASP A 642 24.15 -6.71 15.87
CA ASP A 642 25.48 -6.43 15.34
C ASP A 642 25.91 -7.42 14.22
N THR A 643 24.96 -8.18 13.66
CA THR A 643 25.22 -9.18 12.61
C THR A 643 25.76 -8.56 11.32
N ASP A 644 26.87 -9.10 10.79
CA ASP A 644 27.58 -8.55 9.62
C ASP A 644 26.99 -8.98 8.26
N TYR A 645 25.97 -9.85 8.29
CA TYR A 645 25.33 -10.50 7.14
C TYR A 645 26.25 -11.31 6.21
N ARG A 646 27.52 -11.58 6.51
CA ARG A 646 28.41 -12.35 5.61
C ARG A 646 27.89 -13.76 5.34
N CYS A 647 27.26 -14.38 6.34
CA CYS A 647 26.59 -15.66 6.17
C CYS A 647 25.40 -15.61 5.19
N LEU A 648 24.75 -14.44 5.07
CA LEU A 648 23.64 -14.19 4.15
C LEU A 648 24.14 -13.94 2.72
N GLU A 649 25.25 -13.21 2.56
CA GLU A 649 25.92 -13.03 1.25
C GLU A 649 26.47 -14.36 0.73
N THR A 650 27.07 -15.17 1.61
CA THR A 650 27.51 -16.53 1.30
C THR A 650 26.33 -17.40 0.87
N PHE A 651 25.22 -17.36 1.61
CA PHE A 651 23.98 -18.05 1.24
C PHE A 651 23.39 -17.56 -0.09
N GLY A 652 23.43 -16.26 -0.37
CA GLY A 652 23.02 -15.70 -1.65
C GLY A 652 23.83 -16.25 -2.83
N SER A 653 25.14 -16.43 -2.64
CA SER A 653 26.08 -16.86 -3.68
C SER A 653 25.86 -18.30 -4.19
N ILE A 654 25.30 -19.20 -3.38
CA ILE A 654 25.05 -20.60 -3.79
C ILE A 654 23.99 -20.70 -4.89
N PHE A 655 23.12 -19.69 -5.02
CA PHE A 655 22.07 -19.60 -6.04
C PHE A 655 22.53 -18.82 -7.29
N SER A 656 23.78 -19.01 -7.70
CA SER A 656 24.43 -18.28 -8.79
C SER A 656 23.98 -18.71 -10.21
N GLN A 657 23.48 -19.94 -10.37
CA GLN A 657 22.88 -20.42 -11.62
C GLN A 657 21.38 -20.13 -11.65
N ASP A 658 20.83 -19.73 -12.80
CA ASP A 658 19.41 -19.36 -12.93
C ASP A 658 18.51 -20.61 -13.12
N ILE A 659 18.48 -21.47 -12.10
CA ILE A 659 17.67 -22.70 -12.05
C ILE A 659 16.18 -22.34 -12.20
N PRO A 660 15.47 -22.89 -13.19
CA PRO A 660 14.03 -22.75 -13.31
C PRO A 660 13.33 -23.66 -12.30
N ILE A 661 12.40 -23.09 -11.53
CA ILE A 661 11.63 -23.81 -10.52
C ILE A 661 10.25 -24.11 -11.07
N HIS A 662 9.95 -25.41 -11.15
CA HIS A 662 8.67 -25.96 -11.58
C HIS A 662 7.90 -26.50 -10.37
N ALA A 663 6.58 -26.64 -10.49
CA ALA A 663 5.79 -27.38 -9.51
C ALA A 663 6.32 -28.83 -9.39
N GLY A 664 6.38 -29.34 -8.16
CA GLY A 664 7.04 -30.61 -7.82
C GLY A 664 8.53 -30.47 -7.44
N THR A 665 9.19 -29.33 -7.73
CA THR A 665 10.60 -29.13 -7.34
C THR A 665 10.76 -29.20 -5.82
N THR A 666 11.59 -30.11 -5.33
CA THR A 666 11.90 -30.22 -3.90
C THR A 666 13.09 -29.33 -3.53
N ILE A 667 13.01 -28.59 -2.43
CA ILE A 667 14.12 -27.79 -1.88
C ILE A 667 14.33 -28.20 -0.42
N SER A 668 15.50 -28.74 -0.07
CA SER A 668 15.83 -29.14 1.30
C SER A 668 16.77 -28.12 1.94
N PHE A 669 16.50 -27.78 3.20
CA PHE A 669 17.44 -27.08 4.09
C PHE A 669 17.70 -27.96 5.31
N ARG A 670 18.92 -28.49 5.45
CA ARG A 670 19.36 -29.33 6.59
C ARG A 670 20.33 -28.54 7.47
N ARG A 671 20.02 -28.41 8.77
CA ARG A 671 20.98 -28.02 9.81
C ARG A 671 21.69 -29.28 10.29
N THR A 672 23.02 -29.25 10.32
CA THR A 672 23.85 -30.24 11.01
C THR A 672 24.19 -29.78 12.44
N THR A 673 24.65 -30.71 13.29
CA THR A 673 24.98 -30.45 14.70
C THR A 673 26.25 -29.62 14.91
N ASP A 674 27.15 -29.56 13.93
CA ASP A 674 28.32 -28.66 13.96
C ASP A 674 27.95 -27.21 13.56
N GLY A 675 26.79 -26.99 12.93
CA GLY A 675 26.25 -25.67 12.59
C GLY A 675 26.34 -25.29 11.11
N HIS A 676 26.52 -26.26 10.21
CA HIS A 676 26.35 -26.04 8.78
C HIS A 676 24.88 -26.07 8.35
N LEU A 677 24.56 -25.23 7.38
CA LEU A 677 23.34 -25.30 6.58
C LEU A 677 23.67 -25.93 5.22
N ILE A 678 23.16 -27.12 4.97
CA ILE A 678 23.21 -27.79 3.68
C ILE A 678 21.94 -27.44 2.89
N THR A 679 22.09 -27.02 1.65
CA THR A 679 20.98 -26.73 0.72
C THR A 679 20.98 -27.71 -0.46
N GLU A 680 19.83 -28.32 -0.74
CA GLU A 680 19.62 -29.26 -1.85
C GLU A 680 18.43 -28.80 -2.71
N ILE A 681 18.52 -28.91 -4.04
CA ILE A 681 17.40 -28.64 -4.97
C ILE A 681 17.25 -29.82 -5.94
N GLY A 682 16.05 -30.38 -6.04
CA GLY A 682 15.76 -31.56 -6.87
C GLY A 682 16.53 -32.82 -6.46
N GLY A 683 17.03 -32.88 -5.22
CA GLY A 683 17.93 -33.94 -4.75
C GLY A 683 19.43 -33.68 -5.01
N ASN A 684 19.78 -32.63 -5.75
CA ASN A 684 21.18 -32.25 -5.98
C ASN A 684 21.66 -31.30 -4.89
N HIS A 685 22.89 -31.49 -4.41
CA HIS A 685 23.55 -30.57 -3.50
C HIS A 685 23.87 -29.24 -4.21
N ILE A 686 23.47 -28.11 -3.64
CA ILE A 686 23.68 -26.76 -4.20
C ILE A 686 24.77 -26.00 -3.44
N GLY A 687 24.89 -26.21 -2.13
CA GLY A 687 25.95 -25.62 -1.33
C GLY A 687 25.78 -25.81 0.17
N THR A 688 26.84 -25.51 0.90
CA THR A 688 26.92 -25.56 2.36
C THR A 688 27.36 -24.20 2.90
N VAL A 689 26.70 -23.70 3.94
CA VAL A 689 27.07 -22.44 4.62
C VAL A 689 27.28 -22.70 6.11
N GLN A 690 28.49 -22.44 6.62
CA GLN A 690 28.78 -22.57 8.05
C GLN A 690 28.28 -21.33 8.81
N SER A 691 27.07 -21.40 9.38
CA SER A 691 26.56 -20.33 10.26
C SER A 691 25.41 -20.82 11.13
N ARG A 692 25.65 -20.82 12.45
CA ARG A 692 24.64 -21.10 13.48
C ARG A 692 23.52 -20.06 13.49
N GLU A 693 23.84 -18.78 13.19
CA GLU A 693 22.83 -17.72 13.07
C GLU A 693 21.91 -17.95 11.87
N LEU A 694 22.47 -18.31 10.70
CA LEU A 694 21.70 -18.57 9.49
C LEU A 694 20.81 -19.81 9.65
N CYS A 695 21.35 -20.89 10.22
CA CYS A 695 20.56 -22.07 10.60
C CYS A 695 19.37 -21.65 11.48
N ARG A 696 19.64 -20.96 12.60
CA ARG A 696 18.60 -20.51 13.52
C ARG A 696 17.56 -19.61 12.84
N ALA A 697 17.97 -18.69 11.97
CA ALA A 697 17.08 -17.82 11.21
C ALA A 697 16.17 -18.59 10.23
N ILE A 698 16.65 -19.68 9.62
CA ILE A 698 15.84 -20.55 8.75
C ILE A 698 14.82 -21.36 9.55
N PHE A 699 15.22 -22.03 10.65
CA PHE A 699 14.27 -22.85 11.41
C PHE A 699 13.26 -22.00 12.21
N ASP A 700 13.61 -20.75 12.59
CA ASP A 700 12.69 -19.76 13.17
C ASP A 700 11.51 -19.41 12.22
N MET A 701 11.66 -19.63 10.91
CA MET A 701 10.56 -19.49 9.93
C MET A 701 9.44 -20.53 10.08
N TYR A 702 9.65 -21.60 10.88
CA TYR A 702 8.72 -22.71 11.03
C TYR A 702 8.32 -22.98 12.48
N ILE A 703 9.24 -22.82 13.43
CA ILE A 703 8.97 -23.04 14.87
C ILE A 703 9.18 -21.79 15.76
N GLY A 704 9.53 -20.65 15.16
CA GLY A 704 9.79 -19.41 15.87
C GLY A 704 8.54 -18.64 16.36
N ASN A 705 8.75 -17.39 16.77
CA ASN A 705 7.67 -16.51 17.24
C ASN A 705 6.67 -16.14 16.13
N VAL A 706 7.08 -16.17 14.86
CA VAL A 706 6.23 -15.90 13.68
C VAL A 706 6.53 -17.00 12.65
N PRO A 707 5.87 -18.17 12.78
CA PRO A 707 6.08 -19.32 11.91
C PRO A 707 5.30 -19.17 10.58
N THR A 708 5.60 -20.03 9.62
CA THR A 708 4.86 -20.15 8.36
C THR A 708 3.43 -20.69 8.57
N CYS A 709 3.20 -21.47 9.64
CA CYS A 709 1.88 -21.95 10.07
C CYS A 709 1.91 -22.30 11.57
N GLU A 710 1.04 -21.70 12.38
CA GLU A 710 0.97 -22.00 13.83
C GLU A 710 0.44 -23.41 14.12
N GLU A 711 -0.48 -23.95 13.30
CA GLU A 711 -0.95 -25.34 13.47
C GLU A 711 0.19 -26.35 13.31
N THR A 712 1.02 -26.20 12.26
CA THR A 712 2.18 -27.06 12.04
C THR A 712 3.24 -26.87 13.12
N LYS A 713 3.43 -25.65 13.65
CA LYS A 713 4.31 -25.43 14.82
C LYS A 713 3.81 -26.17 16.06
N GLU A 714 2.49 -26.13 16.33
CA GLU A 714 1.91 -26.93 17.40
C GLU A 714 2.06 -28.44 17.16
N GLU A 715 1.93 -28.91 15.92
CA GLU A 715 2.16 -30.31 15.53
C GLU A 715 3.61 -30.73 15.79
N ILE A 716 4.59 -29.96 15.30
CA ILE A 716 6.02 -30.16 15.56
C ILE A 716 6.28 -30.18 17.07
N GLY A 717 5.75 -29.20 17.81
CA GLY A 717 5.90 -29.14 19.27
C GLY A 717 5.33 -30.35 20.00
N LYS A 718 4.19 -30.90 19.55
CA LYS A 718 3.60 -32.14 20.09
C LYS A 718 4.47 -33.36 19.76
N ASN A 719 4.91 -33.51 18.51
CA ASN A 719 5.66 -34.68 18.07
C ASN A 719 7.09 -34.70 18.66
N VAL A 720 7.76 -33.55 18.72
CA VAL A 720 9.07 -33.41 19.43
C VAL A 720 8.90 -33.65 20.94
N ALA A 721 7.81 -33.17 21.56
CA ALA A 721 7.50 -33.51 22.96
C ALA A 721 7.23 -35.01 23.18
N SER A 722 6.69 -35.71 22.16
CA SER A 722 6.52 -37.17 22.22
C SER A 722 7.85 -37.92 22.10
N ILE A 723 8.81 -37.39 21.32
CA ILE A 723 10.19 -37.91 21.27
C ILE A 723 10.84 -37.73 22.65
N ILE A 724 10.76 -36.51 23.23
CA ILE A 724 11.32 -36.17 24.55
C ILE A 724 10.82 -37.07 25.70
N ARG A 725 9.62 -37.65 25.57
CA ARG A 725 9.04 -38.61 26.53
C ARG A 725 9.45 -40.08 26.26
N GLY A 726 10.05 -40.37 25.11
CA GLY A 726 10.69 -41.64 24.81
C GLY A 726 12.16 -41.71 25.26
N CYS A 727 12.67 -40.60 25.82
CA CYS A 727 13.96 -40.46 26.48
C CYS A 727 13.79 -40.60 28.01
#